data_AF-A0A931A736-F1
#
_entry.id   AF-A0A931A736-F1
#
_cell.length_a   1.000
_cell.length_b   1.000
_cell.length_c   1.000
_cell.angle_alpha   90.00
_cell.angle_beta   90.00
_cell.angle_gamma   90.00
#
_symmetry.space_group_name_H-M   'P 1'
#
loop_
_entity.id
_entity.type
_entity.pdbx_description
1 polymer ?
#
loop_
_entity_poly.entity_id
_entity_poly.type
_entity_poly.pdbx_seq_one_letter_code
_entity_poly.pdbx_strand_id
1 'polypeptide(L)'
;MAWGGISVDSAHAAQRRQAAGLDKLVPAFPGAEGAGMYTTGGRGGEVYEVTTLDDSGPGSLREAVAKSDGTIVFRVSGNIKIKGGLDITGSNLTIAGQTAPGHGITVTGNETQIKGDNIILRHLRFRGGDELGTAIDTFGARDVRDLVIDHCSFSWGVDECFSVYGNTNVTVQWCIISEGLVNSVHPKGRHGMGGLWGGDTITYHHNLLIHENGRNPRFSFTEGMDMLVDHRNNVIYNPGITSCYGGEWSNGVNIVGNYYKPGVNTQPEIARQIMAPGRFGQWYLSGNVIEGHDDITADNTLGITYPVGGITLMAKPTEFENGITEQTAAEAFTSVLEQAGAILPRRDAIDARLVTEARNGTGRHINSQKDVGGWLPVPTEVPAPADSDHDGMPDEWETAQGLNPESADDAKTVGTDGYTNLERYLNGIQRAGARNPQVAILSPTIDQLFAANKDKQSITIQADAKPLDGASIAKVEFFHGDEKIGEATAAPYQATWADATDGTYYLTVRATDSTGSATTSSLVPIHVTRTRTHKPWTAADIGEVPIPGSTGLKDGVLTLKGSGKIAGWKDSFHFAYQAVGFSKKGEVLEITGRLDSISKAHVEAVAGLMVRQDLTPNSPFMLAGIGYSASGDDGAGMRAKAVRVASNGKQPSVGIWPAAGDDPLDPEKPYWLRLVVRSLAGGDTEFEAFLSSNSLNWDRIGYERIVMRNSRFYVGLAVDGNQEQTGVHIYTTATFSLVKVNR
;
A
#
# COMPACT_ATOMS: atom_id res chain seq x y z
N MET A 1 -46.61 -7.14 -9.47
CA MET A 1 -47.01 -6.00 -8.63
C MET A 1 -46.02 -4.89 -8.90
N ALA A 2 -46.50 -3.79 -9.49
CA ALA A 2 -45.68 -2.65 -9.84
C ALA A 2 -45.27 -1.91 -8.55
N TRP A 3 -43.96 -1.80 -8.32
CA TRP A 3 -43.41 -0.84 -7.36
C TRP A 3 -42.89 0.34 -8.16
N GLY A 4 -43.59 1.47 -8.03
CA GLY A 4 -43.21 2.72 -8.66
C GLY A 4 -41.89 3.21 -8.09
N GLY A 5 -40.92 3.42 -8.98
CA GLY A 5 -39.72 4.19 -8.67
C GLY A 5 -40.14 5.61 -8.34
N ILE A 6 -39.98 5.98 -7.07
CA ILE A 6 -40.20 7.34 -6.59
C ILE A 6 -38.89 8.08 -6.80
N SER A 7 -38.98 9.20 -7.51
CA SER A 7 -37.95 10.21 -7.73
C SER A 7 -37.63 10.98 -6.44
N VAL A 8 -36.98 10.33 -5.47
CA VAL A 8 -36.71 10.92 -4.14
C VAL A 8 -35.57 11.95 -4.14
N ASP A 9 -34.68 11.95 -5.14
CA ASP A 9 -33.51 12.84 -5.15
C ASP A 9 -33.80 14.28 -5.60
N SER A 10 -34.67 14.48 -6.59
CA SER A 10 -34.98 15.83 -7.09
C SER A 10 -35.71 16.71 -6.06
N ALA A 11 -36.38 16.10 -5.08
CA ALA A 11 -37.18 16.81 -4.06
C ALA A 11 -36.34 17.34 -2.90
N HIS A 12 -35.25 16.66 -2.51
CA HIS A 12 -34.37 17.10 -1.42
C HIS A 12 -33.42 18.22 -1.86
N ALA A 13 -32.89 18.15 -3.09
CA ALA A 13 -32.22 19.28 -3.71
C ALA A 13 -33.17 20.49 -3.80
N ALA A 14 -34.45 20.28 -4.14
CA ALA A 14 -35.47 21.33 -4.21
C ALA A 14 -35.82 21.99 -2.86
N GLN A 15 -35.85 21.25 -1.77
CA GLN A 15 -36.12 21.81 -0.46
C GLN A 15 -34.95 22.68 0.06
N ARG A 16 -33.71 22.36 -0.31
CA ARG A 16 -32.54 23.20 -0.02
C ARG A 16 -32.42 24.43 -0.94
N ARG A 17 -32.94 24.38 -2.19
CA ARG A 17 -33.08 25.55 -3.10
C ARG A 17 -33.76 26.74 -2.42
N GLN A 18 -34.78 26.46 -1.61
CA GLN A 18 -35.62 27.49 -1.00
C GLN A 18 -35.04 28.03 0.32
N ALA A 19 -34.24 27.22 1.03
CA ALA A 19 -33.61 27.61 2.28
C ALA A 19 -32.37 28.52 2.08
N ALA A 20 -31.69 28.43 0.93
CA ALA A 20 -30.49 29.20 0.62
C ALA A 20 -30.70 30.46 -0.24
N GLY A 21 -31.93 30.75 -0.68
CA GLY A 21 -32.24 31.97 -1.47
C GLY A 21 -31.57 32.04 -2.85
N LEU A 22 -31.13 30.92 -3.42
CA LEU A 22 -30.42 30.87 -4.71
C LEU A 22 -31.38 30.52 -5.86
N ASP A 23 -31.46 31.38 -6.88
CA ASP A 23 -32.28 31.18 -8.09
C ASP A 23 -31.65 30.17 -9.10
N LYS A 24 -30.40 29.71 -8.86
CA LYS A 24 -29.66 28.75 -9.71
C LYS A 24 -28.86 27.76 -8.88
N LEU A 25 -28.68 26.53 -9.41
CA LEU A 25 -27.77 25.53 -8.82
C LEU A 25 -26.31 26.01 -9.00
N VAL A 26 -25.56 26.06 -7.90
CA VAL A 26 -24.16 26.50 -7.85
C VAL A 26 -23.30 25.29 -7.44
N PRO A 27 -22.33 24.86 -8.27
CA PRO A 27 -21.43 23.76 -7.90
C PRO A 27 -20.71 24.03 -6.57
N ALA A 28 -20.25 22.98 -5.89
CA ALA A 28 -19.50 23.04 -4.63
C ALA A 28 -18.34 24.04 -4.71
N PHE A 29 -17.62 24.03 -5.82
CA PHE A 29 -16.60 24.99 -6.23
C PHE A 29 -16.40 24.91 -7.76
N PRO A 30 -15.75 25.90 -8.39
CA PRO A 30 -15.38 25.80 -9.80
C PRO A 30 -14.51 24.56 -10.06
N GLY A 31 -14.98 23.65 -10.90
CA GLY A 31 -14.31 22.37 -11.20
C GLY A 31 -14.78 21.17 -10.37
N ALA A 32 -15.79 21.34 -9.50
CA ALA A 32 -16.52 20.20 -8.93
C ALA A 32 -17.41 19.56 -10.01
N GLU A 33 -17.27 18.26 -10.22
CA GLU A 33 -18.04 17.50 -11.22
C GLU A 33 -18.66 16.22 -10.63
N GLY A 34 -19.41 15.47 -11.44
CA GLY A 34 -19.99 14.20 -11.02
C GLY A 34 -21.20 14.35 -10.09
N ALA A 35 -21.66 13.22 -9.55
CA ALA A 35 -22.89 13.14 -8.77
C ALA A 35 -22.98 14.21 -7.68
N GLY A 36 -21.98 14.28 -6.80
CA GLY A 36 -21.93 15.17 -5.64
C GLY A 36 -21.64 16.64 -5.96
N MET A 37 -21.58 17.06 -7.24
CA MET A 37 -21.10 18.39 -7.61
C MET A 37 -21.85 19.57 -6.97
N TYR A 38 -23.09 19.37 -6.49
CA TYR A 38 -23.90 20.41 -5.85
C TYR A 38 -23.93 20.34 -4.31
N THR A 39 -23.07 19.52 -3.69
CA THR A 39 -22.83 19.58 -2.24
C THR A 39 -22.43 21.01 -1.86
N THR A 40 -23.13 21.61 -0.90
CA THR A 40 -22.91 23.02 -0.54
C THR A 40 -21.85 23.18 0.54
N GLY A 41 -21.58 22.11 1.30
CA GLY A 41 -20.69 22.18 2.47
C GLY A 41 -21.13 23.30 3.42
N GLY A 42 -20.16 24.08 3.87
CA GLY A 42 -20.32 25.21 4.80
C GLY A 42 -20.65 26.56 4.18
N ARG A 43 -21.11 26.61 2.92
CA ARG A 43 -21.42 27.87 2.22
C ARG A 43 -22.33 28.79 3.05
N GLY A 44 -21.86 30.01 3.29
CA GLY A 44 -22.59 31.04 4.04
C GLY A 44 -22.70 30.79 5.55
N GLY A 45 -22.08 29.72 6.06
CA GLY A 45 -22.04 29.38 7.48
C GLY A 45 -20.95 30.10 8.26
N GLU A 46 -20.69 29.61 9.47
CA GLU A 46 -19.64 30.14 10.36
C GLU A 46 -18.23 29.73 9.92
N VAL A 47 -17.21 30.37 10.48
CA VAL A 47 -15.80 30.03 10.24
C VAL A 47 -15.22 29.40 11.51
N TYR A 48 -14.53 28.27 11.34
CA TYR A 48 -13.87 27.56 12.43
C TYR A 48 -12.38 27.44 12.14
N GLU A 49 -11.56 28.09 12.97
CA GLU A 49 -10.11 28.06 12.81
C GLU A 49 -9.47 26.87 13.55
N VAL A 50 -8.67 26.09 12.84
CA VAL A 50 -7.73 25.15 13.43
C VAL A 50 -6.41 25.88 13.68
N THR A 51 -6.05 26.02 14.94
CA THR A 51 -4.92 26.84 15.43
C THR A 51 -3.88 26.05 16.21
N THR A 52 -4.10 24.74 16.42
CA THR A 52 -3.11 23.84 17.03
C THR A 52 -2.98 22.53 16.26
N LEU A 53 -1.80 21.91 16.34
CA LEU A 53 -1.52 20.56 15.85
C LEU A 53 -1.84 19.47 16.89
N ASP A 54 -2.27 19.86 18.08
CA ASP A 54 -2.71 18.93 19.11
C ASP A 54 -3.95 18.16 18.64
N ASP A 55 -4.01 16.87 18.98
CA ASP A 55 -5.12 15.97 18.65
C ASP A 55 -6.48 16.47 19.16
N SER A 56 -6.51 17.16 20.31
CA SER A 56 -7.75 17.56 20.98
C SER A 56 -7.55 18.81 21.83
N GLY A 57 -8.65 19.52 22.06
CA GLY A 57 -8.68 20.75 22.87
C GLY A 57 -9.03 21.97 22.01
N PRO A 58 -9.08 23.16 22.63
CA PRO A 58 -9.40 24.41 21.93
C PRO A 58 -8.56 24.60 20.67
N GLY A 59 -9.20 24.83 19.53
CA GLY A 59 -8.55 25.11 18.25
C GLY A 59 -7.98 23.87 17.54
N SER A 60 -8.26 22.66 18.03
CA SER A 60 -7.85 21.41 17.36
C SER A 60 -8.79 21.06 16.19
N LEU A 61 -8.27 20.31 15.22
CA LEU A 61 -9.09 19.77 14.12
C LEU A 61 -10.27 18.95 14.67
N ARG A 62 -10.06 18.17 15.72
CA ARG A 62 -11.10 17.34 16.35
C ARG A 62 -12.24 18.15 16.93
N GLU A 63 -11.98 19.33 17.48
CA GLU A 63 -13.04 20.24 17.92
C GLU A 63 -13.79 20.82 16.72
N ALA A 64 -13.06 21.26 15.69
CA ALA A 64 -13.63 21.90 14.51
C ALA A 64 -14.58 20.96 13.74
N VAL A 65 -14.16 19.71 13.51
CA VAL A 65 -14.96 18.71 12.75
C VAL A 65 -16.19 18.18 13.49
N ALA A 66 -16.35 18.54 14.77
CA ALA A 66 -17.55 18.27 15.55
C ALA A 66 -18.58 19.42 15.49
N LYS A 67 -18.23 20.57 14.88
CA LYS A 67 -19.16 21.68 14.63
C LYS A 67 -20.00 21.42 13.38
N SER A 68 -20.94 22.27 13.03
CA SER A 68 -21.77 22.14 11.82
C SER A 68 -22.06 23.51 11.24
N ASP A 69 -22.54 23.57 10.01
CA ASP A 69 -22.97 24.80 9.35
C ASP A 69 -21.83 25.83 9.23
N GLY A 70 -20.69 25.42 8.66
CA GLY A 70 -19.53 26.30 8.57
C GLY A 70 -18.33 25.77 7.78
N THR A 71 -17.34 26.64 7.60
CA THR A 71 -16.09 26.36 6.90
C THR A 71 -14.94 26.28 7.89
N ILE A 72 -14.23 25.16 7.88
CA ILE A 72 -13.02 24.93 8.67
C ILE A 72 -11.81 25.41 7.87
N VAL A 73 -11.07 26.37 8.44
CA VAL A 73 -9.83 26.91 7.89
C VAL A 73 -8.66 26.59 8.84
N PHE A 74 -7.47 26.43 8.29
CA PHE A 74 -6.25 26.12 9.03
C PHE A 74 -5.34 27.34 9.14
N ARG A 75 -4.92 27.65 10.38
CA ARG A 75 -3.95 28.70 10.73
C ARG A 75 -2.60 28.12 11.15
N VAL A 76 -2.46 26.79 11.04
CA VAL A 76 -1.24 26.03 11.32
C VAL A 76 -0.97 25.05 10.18
N SER A 77 0.27 24.57 10.11
CA SER A 77 0.67 23.53 9.17
C SER A 77 1.55 22.51 9.87
N GLY A 78 1.46 21.24 9.47
CA GLY A 78 2.18 20.17 10.14
C GLY A 78 1.40 18.87 10.23
N ASN A 79 1.95 17.95 11.03
CA ASN A 79 1.35 16.66 11.30
C ASN A 79 0.47 16.74 12.55
N ILE A 80 -0.80 16.39 12.41
CA ILE A 80 -1.74 16.18 13.53
C ILE A 80 -1.74 14.68 13.84
N LYS A 81 -1.02 14.28 14.89
CA LYS A 81 -0.97 12.87 15.32
C LYS A 81 -2.18 12.57 16.21
N ILE A 82 -3.17 11.88 15.66
CA ILE A 82 -4.38 11.52 16.38
C ILE A 82 -4.14 10.32 17.30
N LYS A 83 -4.61 10.40 18.55
CA LYS A 83 -4.40 9.34 19.56
C LYS A 83 -5.49 8.28 19.53
N GLY A 84 -6.67 8.65 19.04
CA GLY A 84 -7.79 7.76 18.72
C GLY A 84 -8.42 8.14 17.39
N GLY A 85 -9.31 7.29 16.88
CA GLY A 85 -10.02 7.55 15.62
C GLY A 85 -10.64 8.96 15.59
N LEU A 86 -10.58 9.61 14.42
CA LEU A 86 -11.14 10.94 14.20
C LEU A 86 -12.46 10.82 13.45
N ASP A 87 -13.57 11.02 14.15
CA ASP A 87 -14.90 11.11 13.53
C ASP A 87 -15.21 12.57 13.15
N ILE A 88 -15.50 12.82 11.88
CA ILE A 88 -16.08 14.06 11.38
C ILE A 88 -17.60 13.94 11.55
N THR A 89 -18.08 14.34 12.73
CA THR A 89 -19.50 14.21 13.13
C THR A 89 -20.35 15.38 12.69
N GLY A 90 -19.73 16.50 12.37
CA GLY A 90 -20.36 17.69 11.84
C GLY A 90 -20.99 17.53 10.47
N SER A 91 -22.09 18.23 10.20
CA SER A 91 -22.74 18.29 8.88
C SER A 91 -22.75 19.72 8.32
N ASN A 92 -22.97 19.87 7.01
CA ASN A 92 -22.91 21.16 6.32
C ASN A 92 -21.54 21.83 6.53
N LEU A 93 -20.47 21.08 6.25
CA LEU A 93 -19.09 21.52 6.51
C LEU A 93 -18.26 21.60 5.23
N THR A 94 -17.46 22.66 5.10
CA THR A 94 -16.34 22.72 4.16
C THR A 94 -15.04 22.64 4.93
N ILE A 95 -14.21 21.64 4.68
CA ILE A 95 -12.90 21.45 5.32
C ILE A 95 -11.82 21.83 4.31
N ALA A 96 -11.29 23.05 4.44
CA ALA A 96 -10.44 23.69 3.42
C ALA A 96 -8.95 23.57 3.74
N GLY A 97 -8.35 22.40 3.48
CA GLY A 97 -6.92 22.16 3.74
C GLY A 97 -5.96 23.12 3.02
N GLN A 98 -6.40 23.71 1.90
CA GLN A 98 -5.61 24.65 1.12
C GLN A 98 -5.31 25.98 1.84
N THR A 99 -6.03 26.32 2.92
CA THR A 99 -5.73 27.54 3.68
C THR A 99 -4.54 27.38 4.62
N ALA A 100 -4.13 26.15 4.91
CA ALA A 100 -3.00 25.89 5.78
C ALA A 100 -1.73 26.56 5.21
N PRO A 101 -0.90 27.22 6.04
CA PRO A 101 0.36 27.79 5.59
C PRO A 101 1.38 26.69 5.20
N GLY A 102 2.53 27.11 4.68
CA GLY A 102 3.70 26.24 4.53
C GLY A 102 3.47 24.97 3.70
N HIS A 103 3.50 23.82 4.37
CA HIS A 103 3.41 22.49 3.75
C HIS A 103 2.02 21.83 3.85
N GLY A 104 1.04 22.53 4.42
CA GLY A 104 -0.30 22.00 4.63
C GLY A 104 -0.43 21.09 5.85
N ILE A 105 -1.52 20.34 5.91
CA ILE A 105 -1.87 19.48 7.06
C ILE A 105 -1.84 18.00 6.66
N THR A 106 -1.23 17.19 7.51
CA THR A 106 -1.30 15.72 7.44
C THR A 106 -1.84 15.17 8.75
N VAL A 107 -2.92 14.41 8.70
CA VAL A 107 -3.45 13.65 9.84
C VAL A 107 -2.78 12.27 9.84
N THR A 108 -2.22 11.86 10.99
CA THR A 108 -1.40 10.63 11.07
C THR A 108 -1.76 9.72 12.23
N GLY A 109 -1.57 8.41 12.05
CA GLY A 109 -1.42 7.43 13.14
C GLY A 109 -2.67 6.64 13.52
N ASN A 110 -3.86 7.00 13.04
CA ASN A 110 -5.09 6.27 13.30
C ASN A 110 -6.12 6.50 12.17
N GLU A 111 -7.28 5.86 12.28
CA GLU A 111 -8.39 5.97 11.34
C GLU A 111 -9.12 7.33 11.40
N THR A 112 -9.62 7.79 10.25
CA THR A 112 -10.54 8.93 10.15
C THR A 112 -11.83 8.51 9.44
N GLN A 113 -12.98 8.94 9.95
CA GLN A 113 -14.29 8.57 9.39
C GLN A 113 -15.16 9.82 9.20
N ILE A 114 -15.78 9.95 8.04
CA ILE A 114 -16.88 10.89 7.83
C ILE A 114 -18.18 10.27 8.32
N LYS A 115 -18.87 10.97 9.23
CA LYS A 115 -20.16 10.56 9.81
C LYS A 115 -21.29 11.55 9.54
N GLY A 116 -20.98 12.80 9.21
CA GLY A 116 -21.96 13.82 8.85
C GLY A 116 -22.27 13.89 7.36
N ASP A 117 -23.36 14.59 7.03
CA ASP A 117 -23.86 14.79 5.67
C ASP A 117 -23.48 16.20 5.15
N ASN A 118 -23.52 16.37 3.82
CA ASN A 118 -23.23 17.64 3.15
C ASN A 118 -21.84 18.18 3.48
N ILE A 119 -20.81 17.44 3.09
CA ILE A 119 -19.41 17.74 3.42
C ILE A 119 -18.58 17.94 2.15
N ILE A 120 -17.76 18.99 2.15
CA ILE A 120 -16.69 19.21 1.18
C ILE A 120 -15.35 19.05 1.91
N LEU A 121 -14.47 18.18 1.42
CA LEU A 121 -13.13 17.95 1.97
C LEU A 121 -12.07 18.18 0.89
N ARG A 122 -11.15 19.12 1.11
CA ARG A 122 -10.14 19.49 0.09
C ARG A 122 -8.72 19.59 0.64
N HIS A 123 -7.74 19.18 -0.17
CA HIS A 123 -6.30 19.44 0.05
C HIS A 123 -5.73 18.97 1.39
N LEU A 124 -6.25 17.87 1.92
CA LEU A 124 -5.77 17.24 3.16
C LEU A 124 -5.09 15.90 2.88
N ARG A 125 -4.22 15.50 3.81
CA ARG A 125 -3.53 14.20 3.77
C ARG A 125 -3.90 13.39 5.00
N PHE A 126 -4.21 12.12 4.80
CA PHE A 126 -4.50 11.16 5.85
C PHE A 126 -3.57 9.97 5.67
N ARG A 127 -2.80 9.64 6.71
CA ARG A 127 -1.77 8.60 6.63
C ARG A 127 -1.82 7.74 7.88
N GLY A 128 -2.36 6.52 7.76
CA GLY A 128 -2.60 5.63 8.90
C GLY A 128 -1.29 5.15 9.54
N GLY A 129 -0.46 4.48 8.75
CA GLY A 129 0.77 3.83 9.22
C GLY A 129 0.49 2.59 10.08
N ASP A 130 1.55 1.91 10.48
CA ASP A 130 1.47 0.65 11.26
C ASP A 130 1.81 0.80 12.76
N GLU A 131 2.09 2.02 13.24
CA GLU A 131 2.56 2.26 14.61
C GLU A 131 1.58 1.81 15.70
N LEU A 132 0.28 1.74 15.38
CA LEU A 132 -0.75 1.27 16.32
C LEU A 132 -0.67 -0.25 16.57
N GLY A 133 0.04 -1.00 15.70
CA GLY A 133 0.20 -2.44 15.84
C GLY A 133 -1.07 -3.27 15.57
N THR A 134 -2.09 -2.67 14.96
CA THR A 134 -3.35 -3.31 14.59
C THR A 134 -3.80 -2.87 13.20
N ALA A 135 -4.69 -3.64 12.59
CA ALA A 135 -5.36 -3.26 11.36
C ALA A 135 -6.21 -1.99 11.55
N ILE A 136 -6.06 -1.05 10.63
CA ILE A 136 -6.86 0.18 10.51
C ILE A 136 -7.21 0.45 9.05
N ASP A 137 -8.39 1.03 8.84
CA ASP A 137 -8.72 1.75 7.63
C ASP A 137 -8.21 3.19 7.80
N THR A 138 -7.38 3.69 6.89
CA THR A 138 -6.86 5.06 7.04
C THR A 138 -7.97 6.10 6.96
N PHE A 139 -8.90 5.91 6.02
CA PHE A 139 -10.00 6.84 5.82
C PHE A 139 -11.27 6.13 5.34
N GLY A 140 -12.42 6.52 5.87
CA GLY A 140 -13.70 5.97 5.43
C GLY A 140 -14.89 6.94 5.51
N ALA A 141 -15.95 6.58 4.79
CA ALA A 141 -17.26 7.21 4.89
C ALA A 141 -18.32 6.18 4.52
N ARG A 142 -19.36 6.05 5.35
CA ARG A 142 -20.44 5.09 5.15
C ARG A 142 -21.76 5.63 5.68
N ASP A 143 -22.84 5.33 4.97
CA ASP A 143 -24.21 5.75 5.28
C ASP A 143 -24.38 7.28 5.34
N VAL A 144 -23.58 8.02 4.56
CA VAL A 144 -23.65 9.48 4.42
C VAL A 144 -24.17 9.93 3.06
N ARG A 145 -24.61 11.17 2.95
CA ARG A 145 -25.05 11.78 1.69
C ARG A 145 -24.45 13.16 1.43
N ASP A 146 -24.43 13.54 0.15
CA ASP A 146 -23.93 14.84 -0.33
C ASP A 146 -22.45 15.06 0.08
N LEU A 147 -21.54 14.37 -0.59
CA LEU A 147 -20.12 14.39 -0.22
C LEU A 147 -19.24 14.72 -1.43
N VAL A 148 -18.32 15.66 -1.27
CA VAL A 148 -17.23 15.90 -2.23
C VAL A 148 -15.90 15.77 -1.52
N ILE A 149 -15.06 14.84 -2.00
CA ILE A 149 -13.66 14.71 -1.59
C ILE A 149 -12.82 15.05 -2.82
N ASP A 150 -12.05 16.13 -2.74
CA ASP A 150 -11.28 16.68 -3.86
C ASP A 150 -9.83 16.93 -3.45
N HIS A 151 -8.87 16.54 -4.29
CA HIS A 151 -7.45 16.83 -4.06
C HIS A 151 -6.93 16.38 -2.68
N CYS A 152 -7.32 15.20 -2.20
CA CYS A 152 -6.82 14.64 -0.94
C CYS A 152 -5.88 13.45 -1.20
N SER A 153 -5.01 13.15 -0.23
CA SER A 153 -4.08 12.02 -0.30
C SER A 153 -4.30 11.07 0.88
N PHE A 154 -4.45 9.78 0.59
CA PHE A 154 -4.73 8.73 1.56
C PHE A 154 -3.68 7.63 1.43
N SER A 155 -2.94 7.35 2.50
CA SER A 155 -1.85 6.37 2.43
C SER A 155 -1.72 5.49 3.65
N TRP A 156 -1.01 4.38 3.47
CA TRP A 156 -0.49 3.54 4.56
C TRP A 156 -1.59 2.92 5.42
N GLY A 157 -2.67 2.46 4.80
CA GLY A 157 -3.67 1.61 5.44
C GLY A 157 -3.15 0.21 5.70
N VAL A 158 -3.50 -0.36 6.85
CA VAL A 158 -3.15 -1.75 7.20
C VAL A 158 -4.25 -2.71 6.74
N ASP A 159 -5.54 -2.34 6.82
CA ASP A 159 -6.65 -3.03 6.12
C ASP A 159 -6.88 -2.29 4.77
N GLU A 160 -7.54 -1.14 4.80
CA GLU A 160 -7.77 -0.27 3.63
C GLU A 160 -7.14 1.13 3.74
N CYS A 161 -6.74 1.71 2.61
CA CYS A 161 -6.35 3.12 2.54
C CYS A 161 -7.56 4.05 2.48
N PHE A 162 -8.58 3.72 1.67
CA PHE A 162 -9.71 4.62 1.38
C PHE A 162 -11.03 3.88 1.09
N SER A 163 -11.89 3.79 2.10
CA SER A 163 -13.17 3.07 2.08
C SER A 163 -14.38 4.02 2.14
N VAL A 164 -14.76 4.58 0.98
CA VAL A 164 -15.97 5.42 0.85
C VAL A 164 -17.01 4.61 0.09
N TYR A 165 -17.93 3.94 0.80
CA TYR A 165 -18.97 3.14 0.17
C TYR A 165 -20.29 3.15 0.93
N GLY A 166 -21.39 2.77 0.27
CA GLY A 166 -22.72 2.76 0.88
C GLY A 166 -23.21 4.17 1.17
N ASN A 167 -22.91 5.11 0.27
CA ASN A 167 -23.24 6.53 0.38
C ASN A 167 -24.12 6.94 -0.80
N THR A 168 -24.76 8.11 -0.70
CA THR A 168 -25.61 8.64 -1.77
C THR A 168 -25.16 10.04 -2.20
N ASN A 169 -25.15 10.32 -3.51
CA ASN A 169 -24.80 11.64 -4.05
C ASN A 169 -23.37 12.07 -3.66
N VAL A 170 -22.36 11.36 -4.17
CA VAL A 170 -20.96 11.55 -3.77
C VAL A 170 -20.06 11.73 -4.99
N THR A 171 -19.09 12.65 -4.90
CA THR A 171 -17.96 12.74 -5.83
C THR A 171 -16.64 12.57 -5.08
N VAL A 172 -15.78 11.69 -5.58
CA VAL A 172 -14.36 11.63 -5.21
C VAL A 172 -13.53 11.95 -6.44
N GLN A 173 -12.80 13.06 -6.41
CA GLN A 173 -12.06 13.57 -7.55
C GLN A 173 -10.63 13.99 -7.22
N TRP A 174 -9.73 13.82 -8.18
CA TRP A 174 -8.35 14.29 -8.06
C TRP A 174 -7.64 13.82 -6.79
N CYS A 175 -7.93 12.64 -6.25
CA CYS A 175 -7.31 12.13 -5.04
C CYS A 175 -6.18 11.13 -5.33
N ILE A 176 -5.24 10.99 -4.39
CA ILE A 176 -4.24 9.91 -4.38
C ILE A 176 -4.62 8.91 -3.30
N ILE A 177 -4.73 7.63 -3.66
CA ILE A 177 -4.91 6.50 -2.76
C ILE A 177 -3.69 5.60 -2.97
N SER A 178 -2.90 5.38 -1.92
CA SER A 178 -1.57 4.80 -2.12
C SER A 178 -1.06 3.91 -0.99
N GLU A 179 -0.29 2.89 -1.37
CA GLU A 179 0.60 2.15 -0.47
C GLU A 179 -0.10 1.51 0.74
N GLY A 180 -1.13 0.71 0.51
CA GLY A 180 -1.60 -0.27 1.50
C GLY A 180 -0.45 -1.20 1.94
N LEU A 181 -0.28 -1.36 3.25
CA LEU A 181 0.93 -1.96 3.85
C LEU A 181 0.94 -3.49 3.80
N VAL A 182 1.48 -4.05 2.70
CA VAL A 182 1.22 -5.41 2.19
C VAL A 182 1.53 -6.55 3.15
N ASN A 183 2.62 -6.50 3.90
CA ASN A 183 2.99 -7.57 4.84
C ASN A 183 3.24 -7.02 6.25
N SER A 184 2.38 -6.10 6.68
CA SER A 184 2.47 -5.39 7.95
C SER A 184 1.82 -6.16 9.12
N VAL A 185 1.08 -5.48 9.99
CA VAL A 185 0.50 -5.99 11.25
C VAL A 185 -0.92 -6.54 11.10
N HIS A 186 -1.42 -6.67 9.88
CA HIS A 186 -2.79 -7.17 9.63
C HIS A 186 -2.95 -8.65 10.07
N PRO A 187 -4.03 -9.02 10.80
CA PRO A 187 -4.23 -10.39 11.30
C PRO A 187 -4.49 -11.43 10.21
N LYS A 188 -4.96 -10.99 9.03
CA LYS A 188 -5.09 -11.82 7.81
C LYS A 188 -3.77 -12.02 7.05
N GLY A 189 -2.65 -11.47 7.56
CA GLY A 189 -1.33 -11.66 6.96
C GLY A 189 -1.12 -10.70 5.80
N ARG A 190 -0.91 -11.22 4.58
CA ARG A 190 -0.67 -10.39 3.39
C ARG A 190 -1.92 -9.58 3.07
N HIS A 191 -1.87 -8.29 3.35
CA HIS A 191 -3.01 -7.39 3.27
C HIS A 191 -2.51 -5.95 3.04
N GLY A 192 -3.19 -5.18 2.21
CA GLY A 192 -2.75 -3.83 1.80
C GLY A 192 -3.62 -3.35 0.66
N MET A 193 -4.79 -2.81 0.99
CA MET A 193 -5.88 -2.63 0.04
C MET A 193 -6.14 -1.16 -0.27
N GLY A 194 -6.47 -0.85 -1.54
CA GLY A 194 -6.85 0.50 -1.96
C GLY A 194 -8.14 0.96 -1.29
N GLY A 195 -9.24 0.23 -1.52
CA GLY A 195 -10.37 0.27 -0.60
C GLY A 195 -11.73 -0.15 -1.15
N LEU A 196 -12.74 -0.04 -0.28
CA LEU A 196 -14.14 -0.36 -0.57
C LEU A 196 -14.87 0.86 -1.10
N TRP A 197 -15.33 0.79 -2.34
CA TRP A 197 -16.00 1.88 -3.06
C TRP A 197 -17.44 1.48 -3.42
N GLY A 198 -18.28 2.43 -3.80
CA GLY A 198 -19.64 2.18 -4.28
C GLY A 198 -20.72 2.89 -3.45
N GLY A 199 -21.98 2.65 -3.79
CA GLY A 199 -23.09 3.44 -3.25
C GLY A 199 -24.03 3.84 -4.37
N ASP A 200 -24.96 4.72 -4.08
CA ASP A 200 -26.02 5.10 -5.01
C ASP A 200 -25.79 6.50 -5.56
N THR A 201 -25.73 6.63 -6.88
CA THR A 201 -25.43 7.89 -7.56
C THR A 201 -24.10 8.47 -7.04
N ILE A 202 -23.00 7.78 -7.35
CA ILE A 202 -21.64 8.13 -6.91
C ILE A 202 -20.66 8.18 -8.08
N THR A 203 -19.79 9.19 -8.10
CA THR A 203 -18.76 9.38 -9.13
C THR A 203 -17.36 9.33 -8.52
N TYR A 204 -16.49 8.50 -9.08
CA TYR A 204 -15.06 8.49 -8.79
C TYR A 204 -14.30 8.80 -10.08
N HIS A 205 -13.65 9.96 -10.15
CA HIS A 205 -12.93 10.34 -11.36
C HIS A 205 -11.60 11.06 -11.13
N HIS A 206 -10.68 10.89 -12.08
CA HIS A 206 -9.35 11.51 -12.03
C HIS A 206 -8.55 11.21 -10.74
N ASN A 207 -8.75 10.05 -10.13
CA ASN A 207 -7.99 9.61 -8.97
C ASN A 207 -6.78 8.75 -9.39
N LEU A 208 -5.72 8.77 -8.59
CA LEU A 208 -4.58 7.85 -8.70
C LEU A 208 -4.67 6.79 -7.60
N LEU A 209 -4.84 5.53 -7.99
CA LEU A 209 -4.65 4.38 -7.11
C LEU A 209 -3.27 3.79 -7.44
N ILE A 210 -2.39 3.69 -6.43
CA ILE A 210 -0.99 3.33 -6.68
C ILE A 210 -0.43 2.40 -5.59
N HIS A 211 0.24 1.34 -6.04
CA HIS A 211 0.97 0.40 -5.17
C HIS A 211 0.09 -0.32 -4.14
N GLU A 212 -1.17 -0.58 -4.48
CA GLU A 212 -2.07 -1.38 -3.65
C GLU A 212 -1.94 -2.86 -4.01
N ASN A 213 -1.91 -3.73 -3.00
CA ASN A 213 -1.91 -5.17 -3.23
C ASN A 213 -3.25 -5.65 -3.79
N GLY A 214 -4.36 -5.03 -3.42
CA GLY A 214 -5.68 -5.35 -3.97
C GLY A 214 -6.74 -4.29 -3.72
N ARG A 215 -7.99 -4.57 -4.11
CA ARG A 215 -9.12 -3.63 -4.05
C ARG A 215 -8.77 -2.32 -4.77
N ASN A 216 -8.61 -2.41 -6.09
CA ASN A 216 -8.20 -1.30 -6.96
C ASN A 216 -9.31 -0.76 -7.90
N PRO A 217 -10.47 -0.29 -7.42
CA PRO A 217 -11.11 -0.46 -6.11
C PRO A 217 -11.91 -1.78 -5.99
N ARG A 218 -12.46 -2.09 -4.81
CA ARG A 218 -13.57 -3.06 -4.71
C ARG A 218 -14.91 -2.33 -4.65
N PHE A 219 -15.78 -2.51 -5.64
CA PHE A 219 -17.16 -2.05 -5.55
C PHE A 219 -17.94 -2.95 -4.58
N SER A 220 -18.45 -2.38 -3.49
CA SER A 220 -18.98 -3.13 -2.36
C SER A 220 -20.50 -3.06 -2.32
N PHE A 221 -21.15 -4.21 -2.48
CA PHE A 221 -22.59 -4.32 -2.34
C PHE A 221 -23.08 -3.77 -0.99
N THR A 222 -24.10 -2.92 -1.06
CA THR A 222 -24.82 -2.39 0.09
C THR A 222 -26.29 -2.73 -0.09
N GLU A 223 -26.86 -3.44 0.89
CA GLU A 223 -28.26 -3.86 0.83
C GLU A 223 -29.19 -2.63 0.80
N GLY A 224 -30.16 -2.64 -0.12
CA GLY A 224 -31.13 -1.56 -0.25
C GLY A 224 -30.66 -0.35 -1.07
N MET A 225 -29.51 -0.42 -1.73
CA MET A 225 -29.02 0.60 -2.66
C MET A 225 -29.01 0.08 -4.10
N ASP A 226 -29.27 0.97 -5.07
CA ASP A 226 -29.22 0.61 -6.50
C ASP A 226 -27.78 0.43 -7.00
N MET A 227 -26.79 0.89 -6.24
CA MET A 227 -25.37 0.74 -6.56
C MET A 227 -25.01 1.36 -7.94
N LEU A 228 -25.48 2.58 -8.20
CA LEU A 228 -25.19 3.34 -9.42
C LEU A 228 -23.84 4.06 -9.29
N VAL A 229 -22.81 3.53 -9.96
CA VAL A 229 -21.42 3.98 -9.81
C VAL A 229 -20.83 4.44 -11.14
N ASP A 230 -20.25 5.65 -11.16
CA ASP A 230 -19.50 6.18 -12.28
C ASP A 230 -18.00 6.20 -11.98
N HIS A 231 -17.24 5.26 -12.55
CA HIS A 231 -15.79 5.14 -12.35
C HIS A 231 -15.05 5.51 -13.64
N ARG A 232 -14.59 6.76 -13.73
CA ARG A 232 -14.05 7.32 -14.98
C ARG A 232 -12.69 8.00 -14.84
N ASN A 233 -11.85 7.91 -15.87
CA ASN A 233 -10.60 8.68 -15.95
C ASN A 233 -9.66 8.53 -14.73
N ASN A 234 -9.72 7.42 -14.02
CA ASN A 234 -8.77 7.11 -12.94
C ASN A 234 -7.51 6.45 -13.51
N VAL A 235 -6.41 6.60 -12.78
CA VAL A 235 -5.14 5.90 -13.04
C VAL A 235 -4.93 4.83 -11.99
N ILE A 236 -4.74 3.58 -12.43
CA ILE A 236 -4.45 2.44 -11.57
C ILE A 236 -3.04 1.96 -11.90
N TYR A 237 -2.10 2.16 -10.98
CA TYR A 237 -0.69 1.79 -11.17
C TYR A 237 -0.20 0.74 -10.17
N ASN A 238 0.49 -0.28 -10.68
CA ASN A 238 1.11 -1.36 -9.92
C ASN A 238 0.14 -2.10 -8.95
N PRO A 239 -1.07 -2.50 -9.41
CA PRO A 239 -1.93 -3.36 -8.59
C PRO A 239 -1.25 -4.71 -8.35
N GLY A 240 -1.41 -5.31 -7.17
CA GLY A 240 -0.76 -6.59 -6.83
C GLY A 240 -1.49 -7.83 -7.33
N ILE A 241 -2.35 -8.37 -6.45
CA ILE A 241 -3.07 -9.64 -6.61
C ILE A 241 -4.50 -9.46 -7.12
N THR A 242 -5.03 -8.23 -7.13
CA THR A 242 -6.34 -7.92 -7.74
C THR A 242 -6.35 -6.52 -8.36
N SER A 243 -7.07 -6.37 -9.47
CA SER A 243 -7.44 -5.07 -10.04
C SER A 243 -8.77 -4.59 -9.41
N CYS A 244 -9.68 -4.03 -10.20
CA CYS A 244 -11.05 -3.74 -9.80
C CYS A 244 -11.88 -5.02 -9.63
N TYR A 245 -12.72 -5.13 -8.59
CA TYR A 245 -13.63 -6.27 -8.42
C TYR A 245 -14.88 -5.95 -7.60
N GLY A 246 -15.80 -6.91 -7.45
CA GLY A 246 -17.04 -6.74 -6.68
C GLY A 246 -18.22 -6.26 -7.53
N GLY A 247 -19.08 -5.40 -6.98
CA GLY A 247 -20.26 -4.85 -7.67
C GLY A 247 -21.38 -5.87 -7.82
N GLU A 248 -21.49 -6.78 -6.86
CA GLU A 248 -22.56 -7.77 -6.81
C GLU A 248 -23.93 -7.06 -6.81
N TRP A 249 -24.88 -7.53 -7.64
CA TRP A 249 -26.23 -6.96 -7.79
C TRP A 249 -26.32 -5.46 -8.09
N SER A 250 -25.26 -4.86 -8.61
CA SER A 250 -25.31 -3.46 -9.04
C SER A 250 -26.27 -3.24 -10.19
N ASN A 251 -27.07 -2.16 -10.13
CA ASN A 251 -27.95 -1.77 -11.24
C ASN A 251 -27.21 -1.00 -12.34
N GLY A 252 -25.98 -0.56 -12.08
CA GLY A 252 -25.13 0.01 -13.13
C GLY A 252 -23.80 0.55 -12.62
N VAL A 253 -22.71 -0.06 -13.08
CA VAL A 253 -21.35 0.44 -12.88
C VAL A 253 -20.73 0.79 -14.24
N ASN A 254 -20.38 2.05 -14.41
CA ASN A 254 -19.61 2.52 -15.56
C ASN A 254 -18.11 2.44 -15.24
N ILE A 255 -17.32 1.82 -16.12
CA ILE A 255 -15.85 1.83 -16.10
C ILE A 255 -15.38 2.43 -17.42
N VAL A 256 -15.08 3.73 -17.43
CA VAL A 256 -14.83 4.47 -18.68
C VAL A 256 -13.54 5.28 -18.66
N GLY A 257 -12.72 5.13 -19.69
CA GLY A 257 -11.55 6.00 -19.87
C GLY A 257 -10.50 5.90 -18.76
N ASN A 258 -10.43 4.80 -18.00
CA ASN A 258 -9.41 4.60 -16.97
C ASN A 258 -8.10 4.10 -17.60
N TYR A 259 -6.97 4.45 -16.99
CA TYR A 259 -5.63 4.03 -17.42
C TYR A 259 -5.04 3.04 -16.43
N TYR A 260 -4.83 1.79 -16.88
CA TYR A 260 -4.24 0.72 -16.10
C TYR A 260 -2.78 0.53 -16.51
N LYS A 261 -1.89 0.58 -15.52
CA LYS A 261 -0.45 0.38 -15.73
C LYS A 261 0.06 -0.71 -14.80
N PRO A 262 0.31 -1.93 -15.31
CA PRO A 262 1.00 -2.96 -14.53
C PRO A 262 2.38 -2.47 -14.07
N GLY A 263 2.80 -2.88 -12.87
CA GLY A 263 4.12 -2.57 -12.31
C GLY A 263 4.84 -3.82 -11.83
N VAL A 264 5.96 -3.63 -11.13
CA VAL A 264 6.82 -4.75 -10.69
C VAL A 264 6.15 -5.69 -9.67
N ASN A 265 5.09 -5.26 -8.99
CA ASN A 265 4.33 -6.09 -8.07
C ASN A 265 3.12 -6.78 -8.73
N THR A 266 2.75 -6.39 -9.94
CA THR A 266 1.57 -6.92 -10.62
C THR A 266 1.77 -8.36 -11.05
N GLN A 267 0.89 -9.24 -10.59
CA GLN A 267 0.91 -10.63 -11.00
C GLN A 267 0.53 -10.77 -12.48
N PRO A 268 1.10 -11.73 -13.24
CA PRO A 268 0.86 -11.86 -14.67
C PRO A 268 -0.61 -11.98 -15.07
N GLU A 269 -1.42 -12.65 -14.25
CA GLU A 269 -2.86 -12.80 -14.43
C GLU A 269 -3.63 -11.48 -14.19
N ILE A 270 -3.11 -10.61 -13.34
CA ILE A 270 -3.71 -9.30 -13.01
C ILE A 270 -3.28 -8.23 -14.01
N ALA A 271 -2.07 -8.36 -14.59
CA ALA A 271 -1.56 -7.44 -15.60
C ALA A 271 -2.49 -7.30 -16.82
N ARG A 272 -3.38 -8.27 -17.03
CA ARG A 272 -4.36 -8.30 -18.13
C ARG A 272 -5.80 -8.00 -17.70
N GLN A 273 -6.02 -7.63 -16.44
CA GLN A 273 -7.36 -7.51 -15.87
C GLN A 273 -7.78 -6.05 -15.69
N ILE A 274 -8.88 -5.65 -16.34
CA ILE A 274 -9.61 -4.41 -16.04
C ILE A 274 -10.47 -4.63 -14.79
N MET A 275 -11.22 -5.74 -14.75
CA MET A 275 -12.13 -6.05 -13.65
C MET A 275 -12.43 -7.55 -13.46
N ALA A 276 -12.74 -7.93 -12.22
CA ALA A 276 -13.29 -9.22 -11.83
C ALA A 276 -14.64 -9.04 -11.12
N PRO A 277 -15.74 -8.83 -11.84
CA PRO A 277 -17.03 -8.55 -11.24
C PRO A 277 -17.56 -9.71 -10.40
N GLY A 278 -18.33 -9.35 -9.38
CA GLY A 278 -19.20 -10.24 -8.65
C GLY A 278 -20.46 -10.59 -9.46
N ARG A 279 -21.21 -11.57 -8.95
CA ARG A 279 -22.40 -12.10 -9.64
C ARG A 279 -23.49 -11.04 -9.83
N PHE A 280 -24.20 -11.14 -10.95
CA PHE A 280 -25.46 -10.43 -11.24
C PHE A 280 -25.41 -8.89 -11.30
N GLY A 281 -24.23 -8.26 -11.32
CA GLY A 281 -24.12 -6.82 -11.55
C GLY A 281 -24.32 -6.42 -13.03
N GLN A 282 -24.69 -5.16 -13.25
CA GLN A 282 -24.79 -4.54 -14.58
C GLN A 282 -23.62 -3.58 -14.81
N TRP A 283 -22.93 -3.74 -15.94
CA TRP A 283 -21.66 -3.07 -16.19
C TRP A 283 -21.60 -2.46 -17.57
N TYR A 284 -21.04 -1.26 -17.68
CA TYR A 284 -20.65 -0.65 -18.95
C TYR A 284 -19.14 -0.40 -18.95
N LEU A 285 -18.45 -0.82 -20.01
CA LEU A 285 -17.02 -0.62 -20.19
C LEU A 285 -16.74 0.07 -21.52
N SER A 286 -15.91 1.10 -21.51
CA SER A 286 -15.48 1.76 -22.74
C SER A 286 -14.19 2.56 -22.57
N GLY A 287 -13.33 2.59 -23.59
CA GLY A 287 -12.20 3.53 -23.68
C GLY A 287 -11.10 3.34 -22.63
N ASN A 288 -11.10 2.24 -21.86
CA ASN A 288 -10.04 1.97 -20.89
C ASN A 288 -8.77 1.49 -21.63
N VAL A 289 -7.62 1.93 -21.14
CA VAL A 289 -6.30 1.55 -21.66
C VAL A 289 -5.58 0.69 -20.65
N ILE A 290 -4.93 -0.37 -21.10
CA ILE A 290 -4.02 -1.17 -20.29
C ILE A 290 -2.64 -1.25 -20.95
N GLU A 291 -1.64 -0.67 -20.29
CA GLU A 291 -0.29 -0.53 -20.83
C GLU A 291 0.34 -1.91 -21.10
N GLY A 292 0.85 -2.13 -22.31
CA GLY A 292 1.43 -3.40 -22.74
C GLY A 292 0.42 -4.45 -23.24
N HIS A 293 -0.87 -4.13 -23.28
CA HIS A 293 -1.93 -5.05 -23.71
C HIS A 293 -2.90 -4.39 -24.71
N ASP A 294 -2.40 -4.15 -25.93
CA ASP A 294 -3.14 -3.51 -27.03
C ASP A 294 -4.42 -4.27 -27.41
N ASP A 295 -4.43 -5.60 -27.25
CA ASP A 295 -5.61 -6.45 -27.50
C ASP A 295 -6.78 -6.08 -26.57
N ILE A 296 -6.51 -5.92 -25.28
CA ILE A 296 -7.52 -5.54 -24.28
C ILE A 296 -7.85 -4.04 -24.37
N THR A 297 -6.88 -3.21 -24.75
CA THR A 297 -7.14 -1.78 -25.00
C THR A 297 -8.08 -1.59 -26.19
N ALA A 298 -7.95 -2.41 -27.24
CA ALA A 298 -8.86 -2.41 -28.37
C ALA A 298 -10.24 -3.02 -28.06
N ASP A 299 -10.29 -4.05 -27.20
CA ASP A 299 -11.52 -4.70 -26.75
C ASP A 299 -11.46 -4.94 -25.23
N ASN A 300 -12.05 -4.01 -24.47
CA ASN A 300 -12.07 -4.07 -23.01
C ASN A 300 -12.77 -5.31 -22.45
N THR A 301 -13.59 -6.03 -23.23
CA THR A 301 -14.27 -7.26 -22.76
C THR A 301 -13.28 -8.40 -22.52
N LEU A 302 -12.11 -8.38 -23.16
CA LEU A 302 -11.01 -9.33 -22.94
C LEU A 302 -10.34 -9.15 -21.57
N GLY A 303 -10.52 -8.00 -20.93
CA GLY A 303 -10.00 -7.68 -19.59
C GLY A 303 -10.93 -8.08 -18.44
N ILE A 304 -12.04 -8.78 -18.72
CA ILE A 304 -13.04 -9.18 -17.73
C ILE A 304 -12.81 -10.62 -17.25
N THR A 305 -12.72 -10.81 -15.94
CA THR A 305 -12.77 -12.14 -15.32
C THR A 305 -14.20 -12.48 -14.89
N TYR A 306 -14.89 -13.33 -15.67
CA TYR A 306 -16.31 -13.61 -15.44
C TYR A 306 -16.57 -14.51 -14.22
N PRO A 307 -17.53 -14.15 -13.34
CA PRO A 307 -17.91 -14.98 -12.21
C PRO A 307 -18.84 -16.12 -12.63
N VAL A 308 -18.93 -17.15 -11.77
CA VAL A 308 -19.99 -18.16 -11.86
C VAL A 308 -21.35 -17.45 -11.68
N GLY A 309 -22.26 -17.65 -12.63
CA GLY A 309 -23.56 -16.96 -12.68
C GLY A 309 -23.60 -15.73 -13.60
N GLY A 310 -22.44 -15.28 -14.09
CA GLY A 310 -22.32 -14.22 -15.08
C GLY A 310 -22.65 -12.81 -14.58
N ILE A 311 -22.63 -11.89 -15.53
CA ILE A 311 -22.92 -10.45 -15.37
C ILE A 311 -23.79 -9.99 -16.54
N THR A 312 -24.34 -8.78 -16.44
CA THR A 312 -24.95 -8.10 -17.58
C THR A 312 -24.00 -7.03 -18.10
N LEU A 313 -23.56 -7.16 -19.36
CA LEU A 313 -22.87 -6.07 -20.06
C LEU A 313 -23.90 -5.18 -20.75
N MET A 314 -23.89 -3.90 -20.39
CA MET A 314 -24.80 -2.89 -20.90
C MET A 314 -24.28 -2.34 -22.24
N ALA A 315 -25.20 -2.04 -23.16
CA ALA A 315 -24.86 -1.46 -24.46
C ALA A 315 -24.58 0.05 -24.41
N LYS A 316 -24.97 0.72 -23.31
CA LYS A 316 -24.83 2.15 -23.05
C LYS A 316 -24.47 2.35 -21.58
N PRO A 317 -23.78 3.44 -21.23
CA PRO A 317 -23.52 3.76 -19.84
C PRO A 317 -24.82 4.02 -19.08
N THR A 318 -24.81 3.73 -17.78
CA THR A 318 -25.79 4.31 -16.86
C THR A 318 -25.68 5.82 -16.91
N GLU A 319 -26.80 6.51 -17.08
CA GLU A 319 -26.84 7.97 -17.14
C GLU A 319 -26.78 8.58 -15.74
N PHE A 320 -25.96 9.62 -15.60
CA PHE A 320 -25.88 10.45 -14.40
C PHE A 320 -26.36 11.85 -14.78
N GLU A 321 -27.21 12.46 -13.96
CA GLU A 321 -27.70 13.84 -14.20
C GLU A 321 -26.52 14.83 -14.28
N ASN A 322 -25.53 14.62 -13.42
CA ASN A 322 -24.32 15.41 -13.32
C ASN A 322 -23.13 14.58 -13.78
N GLY A 323 -22.72 14.76 -15.04
CA GLY A 323 -21.55 14.09 -15.63
C GLY A 323 -20.22 14.77 -15.26
N ILE A 324 -19.15 14.31 -15.90
CA ILE A 324 -17.81 14.89 -15.81
C ILE A 324 -17.36 15.40 -17.19
N THR A 325 -16.34 16.27 -17.21
CA THR A 325 -15.61 16.55 -18.44
C THR A 325 -14.72 15.35 -18.76
N GLU A 326 -15.27 14.42 -19.55
CA GLU A 326 -14.60 13.16 -19.88
C GLU A 326 -13.35 13.37 -20.74
N GLN A 327 -12.27 12.68 -20.37
CA GLN A 327 -11.00 12.63 -21.09
C GLN A 327 -10.80 11.25 -21.73
N THR A 328 -9.91 11.15 -22.71
CA THR A 328 -9.35 9.83 -23.06
C THR A 328 -8.51 9.29 -21.90
N ALA A 329 -8.31 7.98 -21.80
CA ALA A 329 -7.47 7.41 -20.75
C ALA A 329 -6.02 7.94 -20.76
N ALA A 330 -5.47 8.27 -21.94
CA ALA A 330 -4.13 8.83 -22.07
C ALA A 330 -4.05 10.30 -21.59
N GLU A 331 -5.07 11.10 -21.88
CA GLU A 331 -5.20 12.46 -21.34
C GLU A 331 -5.39 12.42 -19.82
N ALA A 332 -6.25 11.52 -19.33
CA ALA A 332 -6.47 11.27 -17.92
C ALA A 332 -5.17 10.88 -17.20
N PHE A 333 -4.36 9.99 -17.78
CA PHE A 333 -3.05 9.66 -17.24
C PHE A 333 -2.16 10.89 -17.04
N THR A 334 -2.16 11.81 -18.02
CA THR A 334 -1.35 13.03 -17.93
C THR A 334 -1.89 13.98 -16.86
N SER A 335 -3.21 14.24 -16.88
CA SER A 335 -3.85 15.19 -15.98
C SER A 335 -3.83 14.72 -14.53
N VAL A 336 -4.11 13.45 -14.27
CA VAL A 336 -4.09 12.85 -12.92
C VAL A 336 -2.71 12.94 -12.30
N LEU A 337 -1.65 12.61 -13.06
CA LEU A 337 -0.28 12.72 -12.55
C LEU A 337 0.15 14.17 -12.29
N GLU A 338 -0.49 15.16 -12.90
CA GLU A 338 -0.19 16.56 -12.64
C GLU A 338 -0.98 17.09 -11.42
N GLN A 339 -2.26 16.73 -11.33
CA GLN A 339 -3.22 17.42 -10.48
C GLN A 339 -3.63 16.63 -9.24
N ALA A 340 -3.69 15.29 -9.27
CA ALA A 340 -4.26 14.52 -8.16
C ALA A 340 -3.46 14.64 -6.84
N GLY A 341 -4.15 14.55 -5.71
CA GLY A 341 -3.63 14.61 -4.35
C GLY A 341 -3.65 16.01 -3.75
N ALA A 342 -3.19 16.13 -2.50
CA ALA A 342 -3.07 17.41 -1.82
C ALA A 342 -1.94 18.24 -2.41
N ILE A 343 -2.25 19.05 -3.43
CA ILE A 343 -1.30 19.93 -4.12
C ILE A 343 -1.20 21.34 -3.56
N LEU A 344 -2.17 21.76 -2.74
CA LEU A 344 -2.19 23.06 -2.05
C LEU A 344 -2.01 22.86 -0.53
N PRO A 345 -1.30 23.77 0.16
CA PRO A 345 -0.50 24.87 -0.40
C PRO A 345 0.67 24.38 -1.27
N ARG A 346 1.08 23.12 -1.10
CA ARG A 346 2.11 22.47 -1.92
C ARG A 346 1.95 20.96 -1.89
N ARG A 347 2.23 20.26 -2.99
CA ARG A 347 2.43 18.80 -3.04
C ARG A 347 3.64 18.37 -2.20
N ASP A 348 3.47 17.41 -1.29
CA ASP A 348 4.58 16.97 -0.45
C ASP A 348 5.51 15.95 -1.13
N ALA A 349 6.57 15.56 -0.42
CA ALA A 349 7.62 14.71 -0.96
C ALA A 349 7.18 13.26 -1.23
N ILE A 350 6.14 12.78 -0.54
CA ILE A 350 5.60 11.42 -0.72
C ILE A 350 4.71 11.40 -1.96
N ASP A 351 3.77 12.34 -2.08
CA ASP A 351 2.90 12.41 -3.25
C ASP A 351 3.71 12.68 -4.53
N ALA A 352 4.77 13.49 -4.43
CA ALA A 352 5.70 13.72 -5.54
C ALA A 352 6.46 12.45 -5.97
N ARG A 353 6.84 11.59 -5.01
CA ARG A 353 7.42 10.27 -5.30
C ARG A 353 6.44 9.40 -6.07
N LEU A 354 5.22 9.26 -5.56
CA LEU A 354 4.17 8.40 -6.13
C LEU A 354 3.82 8.79 -7.56
N VAL A 355 3.67 10.07 -7.84
CA VAL A 355 3.46 10.60 -9.20
C VAL A 355 4.64 10.28 -10.11
N THR A 356 5.88 10.44 -9.61
CA THR A 356 7.10 10.13 -10.38
C THR A 356 7.21 8.64 -10.69
N GLU A 357 6.82 7.80 -9.74
CA GLU A 357 6.79 6.34 -9.87
C GLU A 357 5.79 5.87 -10.91
N ALA A 358 4.55 6.36 -10.87
CA ALA A 358 3.55 6.07 -11.89
C ALA A 358 4.00 6.54 -13.29
N ARG A 359 4.61 7.74 -13.37
CA ARG A 359 5.15 8.27 -14.62
C ARG A 359 6.22 7.35 -15.21
N ASN A 360 7.18 6.94 -14.38
CA ASN A 360 8.37 6.21 -14.84
C ASN A 360 8.21 4.69 -14.85
N GLY A 361 7.12 4.15 -14.29
CA GLY A 361 6.96 2.71 -14.10
C GLY A 361 7.94 2.15 -13.06
N THR A 362 8.27 2.94 -12.02
CA THR A 362 9.18 2.57 -10.92
C THR A 362 8.45 2.48 -9.58
N GLY A 363 9.17 2.15 -8.52
CA GLY A 363 8.58 1.95 -7.19
C GLY A 363 8.11 0.52 -6.98
N ARG A 364 7.64 0.23 -5.77
CA ARG A 364 7.17 -1.10 -5.36
C ARG A 364 6.28 -1.00 -4.13
N HIS A 365 5.54 -2.07 -3.84
CA HIS A 365 4.79 -2.20 -2.59
C HIS A 365 5.72 -2.19 -1.36
N ILE A 366 5.21 -1.64 -0.26
CA ILE A 366 5.93 -1.49 1.00
C ILE A 366 5.20 -2.24 2.12
N ASN A 367 5.92 -2.54 3.20
CA ASN A 367 5.37 -3.24 4.37
C ASN A 367 5.20 -2.32 5.58
N SER A 368 5.88 -1.17 5.58
CA SER A 368 5.74 -0.12 6.58
C SER A 368 5.99 1.22 5.93
N GLN A 369 5.35 2.29 6.43
CA GLN A 369 5.69 3.67 6.07
C GLN A 369 7.19 3.97 6.27
N LYS A 370 7.85 3.24 7.19
CA LYS A 370 9.28 3.38 7.44
C LYS A 370 10.11 3.00 6.23
N ASP A 371 9.68 2.06 5.40
CA ASP A 371 10.44 1.62 4.22
C ASP A 371 10.73 2.78 3.27
N VAL A 372 9.89 3.83 3.28
CA VAL A 372 9.97 4.99 2.38
C VAL A 372 10.32 6.30 3.10
N GLY A 373 10.95 6.22 4.29
CA GLY A 373 11.39 7.40 5.04
C GLY A 373 10.46 7.84 6.17
N GLY A 374 9.34 7.15 6.38
CA GLY A 374 8.38 7.44 7.46
C GLY A 374 7.67 8.79 7.32
N TRP A 375 7.24 9.33 8.46
CA TRP A 375 6.55 10.63 8.53
C TRP A 375 7.47 11.76 8.04
N LEU A 376 6.96 12.62 7.16
CA LEU A 376 7.73 13.80 6.76
C LEU A 376 7.87 14.76 7.95
N PRO A 377 9.08 15.22 8.27
CA PRO A 377 9.24 16.35 9.18
C PRO A 377 8.71 17.59 8.47
N VAL A 378 7.61 18.15 8.99
CA VAL A 378 7.04 19.39 8.47
C VAL A 378 7.57 20.55 9.30
N PRO A 379 8.22 21.56 8.70
CA PRO A 379 8.60 22.78 9.41
C PRO A 379 7.34 23.47 9.95
N THR A 380 7.26 23.70 11.26
CA THR A 380 6.10 24.32 11.93
C THR A 380 6.11 25.85 11.88
N GLU A 381 7.05 26.47 11.15
CA GLU A 381 7.43 27.88 11.33
C GLU A 381 6.87 28.86 10.28
N VAL A 382 5.92 28.45 9.43
CA VAL A 382 5.27 29.39 8.52
C VAL A 382 4.02 29.96 9.20
N PRO A 383 4.03 31.23 9.66
CA PRO A 383 2.84 31.84 10.24
C PRO A 383 1.75 31.95 9.19
N ALA A 384 0.50 31.75 9.60
CA ALA A 384 -0.63 32.02 8.74
C ALA A 384 -0.74 33.55 8.47
N PRO A 385 -1.26 33.97 7.30
CA PRO A 385 -1.50 35.38 7.00
C PRO A 385 -2.37 36.05 8.07
N ALA A 386 -2.20 37.36 8.31
CA ALA A 386 -3.10 38.08 9.22
C ALA A 386 -4.56 38.01 8.71
N ASP A 387 -5.48 37.88 9.65
CA ASP A 387 -6.94 37.80 9.48
C ASP A 387 -7.50 38.42 10.77
N SER A 388 -7.88 39.69 10.70
CA SER A 388 -8.13 40.55 11.86
C SER A 388 -9.52 40.38 12.44
N ASP A 389 -10.50 39.98 11.63
CA ASP A 389 -11.88 39.71 12.05
C ASP A 389 -12.23 38.21 12.15
N HIS A 390 -11.28 37.34 11.80
CA HIS A 390 -11.37 35.89 11.91
C HIS A 390 -12.44 35.26 11.00
N ASP A 391 -12.61 35.82 9.80
CA ASP A 391 -13.59 35.36 8.82
C ASP A 391 -13.02 34.34 7.79
N GLY A 392 -11.75 33.98 7.97
CA GLY A 392 -11.06 32.98 7.17
C GLY A 392 -10.45 33.53 5.88
N MET A 393 -10.59 34.83 5.62
CA MET A 393 -9.94 35.55 4.52
C MET A 393 -8.76 36.40 5.08
N PRO A 394 -7.59 36.42 4.42
CA PRO A 394 -6.50 37.29 4.86
C PRO A 394 -6.79 38.78 4.61
N ASP A 395 -6.38 39.64 5.54
CA ASP A 395 -6.54 41.11 5.45
C ASP A 395 -6.02 41.68 4.11
N GLU A 396 -4.89 41.12 3.62
CA GLU A 396 -4.27 41.53 2.36
C GLU A 396 -5.15 41.16 1.15
N TRP A 397 -5.79 39.99 1.18
CA TRP A 397 -6.70 39.56 0.13
C TRP A 397 -7.97 40.40 0.14
N GLU A 398 -8.55 40.64 1.31
CA GLU A 398 -9.75 41.46 1.47
C GLU A 398 -9.53 42.89 0.96
N THR A 399 -8.44 43.52 1.39
CA THR A 399 -8.05 44.86 0.92
C THR A 399 -7.91 44.87 -0.61
N ALA A 400 -7.32 43.83 -1.20
CA ALA A 400 -7.18 43.71 -2.65
C ALA A 400 -8.52 43.51 -3.38
N GLN A 401 -9.54 42.94 -2.72
CA GLN A 401 -10.90 42.83 -3.24
C GLN A 401 -11.80 44.05 -2.91
N GLY A 402 -11.29 45.03 -2.16
CA GLY A 402 -12.06 46.19 -1.72
C GLY A 402 -13.04 45.90 -0.57
N LEU A 403 -12.78 44.84 0.18
CA LEU A 403 -13.51 44.43 1.39
C LEU A 403 -12.91 45.10 2.65
N ASN A 404 -13.55 44.91 3.80
CA ASN A 404 -13.13 45.56 5.05
C ASN A 404 -12.56 44.52 6.03
N PRO A 405 -11.23 44.47 6.26
CA PRO A 405 -10.56 43.48 7.12
C PRO A 405 -10.96 43.42 8.61
N GLU A 406 -11.95 44.21 9.01
CA GLU A 406 -12.43 44.33 10.38
C GLU A 406 -13.94 43.97 10.45
N SER A 407 -14.48 43.29 9.43
CA SER A 407 -15.91 43.05 9.23
C SER A 407 -16.21 41.66 8.65
N ALA A 408 -16.26 40.67 9.55
CA ALA A 408 -16.51 39.27 9.22
C ALA A 408 -17.85 38.97 8.51
N ASP A 409 -18.78 39.94 8.47
CA ASP A 409 -20.03 39.82 7.72
C ASP A 409 -19.80 39.78 6.20
N ASP A 410 -18.68 40.34 5.70
CA ASP A 410 -18.45 40.42 4.27
C ASP A 410 -18.03 39.08 3.66
N ALA A 411 -17.39 38.18 4.42
CA ALA A 411 -17.11 36.78 4.05
C ALA A 411 -18.34 36.05 3.50
N LYS A 412 -19.52 36.31 4.08
CA LYS A 412 -20.80 35.65 3.74
C LYS A 412 -21.49 36.28 2.53
N THR A 413 -20.99 37.39 2.00
CA THR A 413 -21.62 38.10 0.87
C THR A 413 -21.57 37.27 -0.40
N VAL A 414 -22.74 36.91 -0.92
CA VAL A 414 -22.91 36.17 -2.18
C VAL A 414 -22.88 37.13 -3.36
N GLY A 415 -22.03 36.85 -4.34
CA GLY A 415 -21.98 37.61 -5.59
C GLY A 415 -22.78 36.97 -6.71
N THR A 416 -22.69 37.54 -7.92
CA THR A 416 -23.54 37.14 -9.05
C THR A 416 -23.27 35.73 -9.60
N ASP A 417 -22.11 35.16 -9.27
CA ASP A 417 -21.70 33.79 -9.58
C ASP A 417 -22.26 32.76 -8.58
N GLY A 418 -22.89 33.21 -7.49
CA GLY A 418 -23.49 32.35 -6.47
C GLY A 418 -22.54 31.88 -5.36
N TYR A 419 -21.28 32.32 -5.37
CA TYR A 419 -20.29 32.01 -4.33
C TYR A 419 -20.20 33.14 -3.30
N THR A 420 -19.86 32.81 -2.05
CA THR A 420 -19.51 33.80 -1.03
C THR A 420 -18.11 34.39 -1.28
N ASN A 421 -17.76 35.50 -0.62
CA ASN A 421 -16.40 36.03 -0.67
C ASN A 421 -15.37 35.03 -0.14
N LEU A 422 -15.68 34.33 0.96
CA LEU A 422 -14.83 33.27 1.49
C LEU A 422 -14.59 32.17 0.44
N GLU A 423 -15.63 31.70 -0.24
CA GLU A 423 -15.47 30.70 -1.31
C GLU A 423 -14.62 31.22 -2.48
N ARG A 424 -14.72 32.51 -2.85
CA ARG A 424 -13.85 33.10 -3.87
C ARG A 424 -12.39 33.11 -3.42
N TYR A 425 -12.13 33.46 -2.16
CA TYR A 425 -10.79 33.36 -1.58
C TYR A 425 -10.27 31.91 -1.67
N LEU A 426 -11.03 30.94 -1.15
CA LEU A 426 -10.64 29.53 -1.13
C LEU A 426 -10.32 28.98 -2.52
N ASN A 427 -11.10 29.37 -3.53
CA ASN A 427 -10.93 28.92 -4.91
C ASN A 427 -9.83 29.70 -5.67
N GLY A 428 -9.41 30.85 -5.13
CA GLY A 428 -8.33 31.67 -5.67
C GLY A 428 -6.93 31.27 -5.18
N ILE A 429 -6.83 30.48 -4.10
CA ILE A 429 -5.55 30.05 -3.52
C ILE A 429 -4.70 29.32 -4.57
N GLN A 430 -3.46 29.77 -4.73
CA GLN A 430 -2.49 29.20 -5.67
C GLN A 430 -1.43 28.38 -4.95
N ARG A 431 -0.77 27.50 -5.70
CA ARG A 431 0.35 26.70 -5.20
C ARG A 431 1.55 27.57 -4.81
N ALA A 432 2.16 27.26 -3.68
CA ALA A 432 3.39 27.89 -3.21
C ALA A 432 4.65 27.21 -3.79
N GLY A 433 5.63 28.03 -4.20
CA GLY A 433 6.96 27.60 -4.65
C GLY A 433 6.99 26.89 -6.01
N ALA A 434 8.15 26.34 -6.37
CA ALA A 434 8.35 25.59 -7.61
C ALA A 434 7.67 24.21 -7.57
N ARG A 435 7.48 23.58 -8.74
CA ARG A 435 7.16 22.15 -8.79
C ARG A 435 8.27 21.33 -8.13
N ASN A 436 7.89 20.19 -7.57
CA ASN A 436 8.81 19.35 -6.81
C ASN A 436 10.02 18.91 -7.67
N PRO A 437 11.24 18.88 -7.12
CA PRO A 437 12.43 18.47 -7.87
C PRO A 437 12.39 17.00 -8.26
N GLN A 438 13.14 16.60 -9.29
CA GLN A 438 13.35 15.19 -9.61
C GLN A 438 14.52 14.64 -8.80
N VAL A 439 14.43 13.40 -8.32
CA VAL A 439 15.50 12.74 -7.57
C VAL A 439 15.51 11.23 -7.77
N ALA A 440 16.69 10.62 -7.84
CA ALA A 440 16.87 9.17 -7.91
C ALA A 440 18.18 8.73 -7.24
N ILE A 441 18.19 7.51 -6.69
CA ILE A 441 19.42 6.84 -6.28
C ILE A 441 20.09 6.25 -7.53
N LEU A 442 21.38 6.55 -7.71
CA LEU A 442 22.21 6.00 -8.79
C LEU A 442 22.95 4.72 -8.34
N SER A 443 23.37 4.69 -7.08
CA SER A 443 24.01 3.55 -6.44
C SER A 443 23.74 3.62 -4.94
N PRO A 444 23.46 2.51 -4.24
CA PRO A 444 23.36 1.14 -4.76
C PRO A 444 22.19 0.93 -5.74
N THR A 445 22.21 -0.16 -6.51
CA THR A 445 21.06 -0.59 -7.31
C THR A 445 20.11 -1.46 -6.49
N ILE A 446 18.88 -1.66 -6.99
CA ILE A 446 17.88 -2.57 -6.39
C ILE A 446 18.51 -3.95 -6.17
N ASP A 447 18.31 -4.48 -4.95
CA ASP A 447 18.77 -5.78 -4.45
C ASP A 447 20.29 -5.97 -4.46
N GLN A 448 21.07 -4.88 -4.51
CA GLN A 448 22.53 -4.98 -4.48
C GLN A 448 23.01 -5.65 -3.18
N LEU A 449 23.83 -6.70 -3.35
CA LEU A 449 24.38 -7.51 -2.27
C LEU A 449 25.77 -7.03 -1.84
N PHE A 450 25.91 -6.62 -0.58
CA PHE A 450 27.16 -6.28 0.08
C PHE A 450 27.59 -7.43 0.99
N ALA A 451 28.44 -8.31 0.46
CA ALA A 451 28.93 -9.50 1.15
C ALA A 451 30.37 -9.32 1.66
N ALA A 452 30.58 -9.46 2.97
CA ALA A 452 31.91 -9.41 3.56
C ALA A 452 32.06 -10.35 4.76
N ASN A 453 33.30 -10.66 5.14
CA ASN A 453 33.61 -11.43 6.35
C ASN A 453 33.68 -10.58 7.64
N LYS A 454 33.09 -9.37 7.62
CA LYS A 454 33.12 -8.38 8.70
C LYS A 454 31.74 -8.17 9.31
N ASP A 455 31.68 -7.76 10.56
CA ASP A 455 30.43 -7.44 11.27
C ASP A 455 29.79 -6.13 10.81
N LYS A 456 30.60 -5.19 10.31
CA LYS A 456 30.18 -3.88 9.79
C LYS A 456 30.78 -3.63 8.42
N GLN A 457 30.03 -2.98 7.55
CA GLN A 457 30.41 -2.62 6.19
C GLN A 457 30.11 -1.15 5.91
N SER A 458 30.96 -0.50 5.12
CA SER A 458 30.69 0.86 4.66
C SER A 458 30.03 0.85 3.28
N ILE A 459 28.93 1.57 3.13
CA ILE A 459 28.12 1.64 1.91
C ILE A 459 28.00 3.09 1.48
N THR A 460 28.43 3.39 0.25
CA THR A 460 28.27 4.72 -0.33
C THR A 460 27.00 4.78 -1.16
N ILE A 461 26.17 5.78 -0.88
CA ILE A 461 24.94 6.07 -1.59
C ILE A 461 25.17 7.32 -2.43
N GLN A 462 24.85 7.23 -3.72
CA GLN A 462 24.98 8.29 -4.70
C GLN A 462 23.60 8.59 -5.27
N ALA A 463 23.28 9.87 -5.42
CA ALA A 463 22.00 10.32 -5.94
C ALA A 463 22.18 11.38 -7.04
N ASP A 464 21.19 11.43 -7.93
CA ASP A 464 20.98 12.56 -8.85
C ASP A 464 19.76 13.36 -8.39
N ALA A 465 19.84 14.68 -8.49
CA ALA A 465 18.75 15.59 -8.15
C ALA A 465 18.70 16.77 -9.12
N LYS A 466 17.52 17.06 -9.68
CA LYS A 466 17.31 18.13 -10.67
C LYS A 466 16.19 19.07 -10.23
N PRO A 467 16.44 20.38 -10.14
CA PRO A 467 15.39 21.33 -9.79
C PRO A 467 14.45 21.58 -10.96
N LEU A 468 13.26 22.11 -10.68
CA LEU A 468 12.29 22.57 -11.66
C LEU A 468 12.01 24.07 -11.49
N ASP A 469 11.36 24.67 -12.49
CA ASP A 469 10.84 26.05 -12.47
C ASP A 469 11.86 27.12 -12.04
N GLY A 470 13.13 26.93 -12.42
CA GLY A 470 14.21 27.88 -12.14
C GLY A 470 14.75 27.84 -10.70
N ALA A 471 14.26 26.94 -9.84
CA ALA A 471 14.81 26.73 -8.51
C ALA A 471 16.21 26.09 -8.55
N SER A 472 16.87 26.01 -7.39
CA SER A 472 18.10 25.24 -7.19
C SER A 472 17.90 24.17 -6.11
N ILE A 473 18.63 23.05 -6.16
CA ILE A 473 18.60 22.06 -5.07
C ILE A 473 19.32 22.65 -3.84
N ALA A 474 18.60 22.75 -2.72
CA ALA A 474 19.14 23.23 -1.45
C ALA A 474 19.85 22.11 -0.68
N LYS A 475 19.29 20.90 -0.66
CA LYS A 475 19.89 19.72 -0.03
C LYS A 475 19.34 18.40 -0.58
N VAL A 476 20.12 17.34 -0.42
CA VAL A 476 19.71 15.94 -0.60
C VAL A 476 20.02 15.19 0.70
N GLU A 477 19.00 14.63 1.32
CA GLU A 477 19.09 13.83 2.55
C GLU A 477 19.03 12.33 2.21
N PHE A 478 19.78 11.49 2.91
CA PHE A 478 19.90 10.05 2.64
C PHE A 478 19.37 9.25 3.84
N PHE A 479 18.59 8.21 3.59
CA PHE A 479 17.92 7.43 4.64
C PHE A 479 18.06 5.92 4.41
N HIS A 480 18.04 5.15 5.51
CA HIS A 480 17.64 3.76 5.50
C HIS A 480 16.42 3.58 6.41
N GLY A 481 15.32 3.06 5.88
CA GLY A 481 14.04 3.18 6.58
C GLY A 481 13.72 4.65 6.85
N ASP A 482 13.36 4.99 8.08
CA ASP A 482 13.14 6.35 8.60
C ASP A 482 14.38 6.97 9.26
N GLU A 483 15.53 6.27 9.27
CA GLU A 483 16.76 6.76 9.89
C GLU A 483 17.64 7.53 8.89
N LYS A 484 18.03 8.75 9.26
CA LYS A 484 18.91 9.59 8.43
C LYS A 484 20.36 9.13 8.50
N ILE A 485 20.93 8.82 7.35
CA ILE A 485 22.34 8.46 7.16
C ILE A 485 23.22 9.72 7.08
N GLY A 486 22.75 10.73 6.33
CA GLY A 486 23.52 11.94 6.07
C GLY A 486 22.81 12.90 5.12
N GLU A 487 23.49 13.96 4.72
CA GLU A 487 23.01 14.94 3.76
C GLU A 487 24.14 15.52 2.92
N ALA A 488 23.80 16.02 1.74
CA ALA A 488 24.69 16.76 0.86
C ALA A 488 23.98 18.02 0.35
N THR A 489 24.67 19.16 0.41
CA THR A 489 24.15 20.48 -0.03
C THR A 489 24.66 20.91 -1.41
N ALA A 490 25.56 20.11 -2.02
CA ALA A 490 26.09 20.35 -3.35
C ALA A 490 26.38 19.03 -4.07
N ALA A 491 26.37 19.06 -5.41
CA ALA A 491 26.75 17.92 -6.23
C ALA A 491 28.27 17.66 -6.18
N PRO A 492 28.74 16.40 -6.30
CA PRO A 492 27.95 15.17 -6.39
C PRO A 492 27.23 14.86 -5.07
N TYR A 493 25.93 14.55 -5.15
CA TYR A 493 25.14 14.22 -3.98
C TYR A 493 25.44 12.79 -3.54
N GLN A 494 26.15 12.65 -2.43
CA GLN A 494 26.51 11.35 -1.87
C GLN A 494 26.62 11.37 -0.35
N ALA A 495 26.34 10.22 0.27
CA ALA A 495 26.60 9.96 1.69
C ALA A 495 27.22 8.57 1.85
N THR A 496 28.00 8.38 2.92
CA THR A 496 28.55 7.06 3.27
C THR A 496 27.98 6.61 4.60
N TRP A 497 27.28 5.48 4.58
CA TRP A 497 26.86 4.77 5.77
C TRP A 497 28.00 3.86 6.24
N ALA A 498 28.69 4.26 7.31
CA ALA A 498 29.96 3.62 7.69
C ALA A 498 29.82 2.23 8.33
N ASP A 499 28.69 2.01 9.03
CA ASP A 499 28.53 0.95 10.02
C ASP A 499 27.35 0.00 9.72
N ALA A 500 27.07 -0.25 8.44
CA ALA A 500 26.01 -1.15 8.02
C ALA A 500 26.24 -2.57 8.54
N THR A 501 25.29 -3.10 9.32
CA THR A 501 25.34 -4.47 9.86
C THR A 501 24.66 -5.47 8.94
N ASP A 502 24.74 -6.76 9.25
CA ASP A 502 24.00 -7.79 8.52
C ASP A 502 22.48 -7.52 8.57
N GLY A 503 21.82 -7.43 7.40
CA GLY A 503 20.41 -7.12 7.29
C GLY A 503 19.94 -6.85 5.86
N THR A 504 18.63 -6.66 5.70
CA THR A 504 18.04 -6.07 4.49
C THR A 504 17.62 -4.65 4.84
N TYR A 505 17.98 -3.69 4.00
CA TYR A 505 17.73 -2.27 4.24
C TYR A 505 17.04 -1.63 3.05
N TYR A 506 16.26 -0.60 3.33
CA TYR A 506 15.41 0.10 2.38
C TYR A 506 15.92 1.52 2.25
N LEU A 507 16.58 1.85 1.14
CA LEU A 507 17.22 3.15 0.94
C LEU A 507 16.29 4.11 0.20
N THR A 508 16.21 5.34 0.70
CA THR A 508 15.60 6.46 0.00
C THR A 508 16.49 7.70 0.11
N VAL A 509 16.29 8.63 -0.82
CA VAL A 509 16.87 9.98 -0.70
C VAL A 509 15.77 11.02 -0.86
N ARG A 510 15.91 12.16 -0.21
CA ARG A 510 14.98 13.28 -0.31
C ARG A 510 15.70 14.53 -0.78
N ALA A 511 15.34 15.02 -1.96
CA ALA A 511 15.83 16.29 -2.47
C ALA A 511 14.86 17.41 -2.06
N THR A 512 15.38 18.51 -1.54
CA THR A 512 14.62 19.74 -1.24
C THR A 512 15.23 20.89 -2.03
N ASP A 513 14.41 21.66 -2.73
CA ASP A 513 14.82 22.84 -3.49
C ASP A 513 14.80 24.13 -2.66
N SER A 514 15.30 25.21 -3.25
CA SER A 514 15.40 26.54 -2.66
C SER A 514 14.06 27.20 -2.34
N THR A 515 12.95 26.65 -2.83
CA THR A 515 11.58 27.11 -2.53
C THR A 515 10.90 26.26 -1.45
N GLY A 516 11.58 25.23 -0.92
CA GLY A 516 11.04 24.27 0.04
C GLY A 516 10.28 23.10 -0.58
N SER A 517 10.21 23.01 -1.92
CA SER A 517 9.60 21.87 -2.61
C SER A 517 10.51 20.66 -2.51
N ALA A 518 9.94 19.48 -2.28
CA ALA A 518 10.72 18.28 -2.01
C ALA A 518 10.18 17.03 -2.72
N THR A 519 11.04 16.05 -2.97
CA THR A 519 10.65 14.73 -3.48
C THR A 519 11.49 13.67 -2.82
N THR A 520 10.85 12.57 -2.42
CA THR A 520 11.54 11.34 -1.99
C THR A 520 11.74 10.45 -3.22
N SER A 521 12.90 9.81 -3.36
CA SER A 521 13.15 8.87 -4.46
C SER A 521 12.33 7.60 -4.31
N SER A 522 12.22 6.83 -5.40
CA SER A 522 11.81 5.43 -5.28
C SER A 522 12.70 4.66 -4.30
N LEU A 523 12.07 3.68 -3.65
CA LEU A 523 12.73 2.79 -2.70
C LEU A 523 13.74 1.86 -3.40
N VAL A 524 14.96 1.82 -2.88
CA VAL A 524 16.01 0.85 -3.28
C VAL A 524 16.31 -0.12 -2.13
N PRO A 525 15.84 -1.38 -2.20
CA PRO A 525 16.28 -2.43 -1.26
C PRO A 525 17.76 -2.79 -1.49
N ILE A 526 18.49 -3.05 -0.42
CA ILE A 526 19.85 -3.60 -0.46
C ILE A 526 20.01 -4.71 0.59
N HIS A 527 20.99 -5.57 0.38
CA HIS A 527 21.26 -6.68 1.28
C HIS A 527 22.69 -6.63 1.78
N VAL A 528 22.87 -6.52 3.09
CA VAL A 528 24.18 -6.60 3.74
C VAL A 528 24.28 -7.98 4.38
N THR A 529 25.29 -8.74 3.98
CA THR A 529 25.48 -10.11 4.46
C THR A 529 26.88 -10.34 4.99
N ARG A 530 26.95 -10.95 6.17
CA ARG A 530 28.17 -11.50 6.72
C ARG A 530 28.40 -12.90 6.17
N THR A 531 29.40 -13.04 5.31
CA THR A 531 29.81 -14.36 4.80
C THR A 531 30.98 -14.88 5.62
N ARG A 532 30.74 -15.96 6.39
CA ARG A 532 31.78 -16.67 7.13
C ARG A 532 31.54 -18.17 7.01
N THR A 533 32.20 -18.78 6.04
CA THR A 533 32.16 -20.24 5.87
C THR A 533 32.80 -20.94 7.07
N HIS A 534 32.14 -21.97 7.60
CA HIS A 534 32.64 -22.75 8.71
C HIS A 534 32.34 -24.24 8.52
N LYS A 535 33.37 -25.08 8.67
CA LYS A 535 33.18 -26.53 8.72
C LYS A 535 32.29 -26.90 9.92
N PRO A 536 31.44 -27.92 9.82
CA PRO A 536 31.31 -28.87 8.69
C PRO A 536 30.40 -28.41 7.54
N TRP A 537 29.83 -27.21 7.58
CA TRP A 537 28.82 -26.77 6.63
C TRP A 537 29.43 -26.24 5.33
N THR A 538 28.94 -26.75 4.21
CA THR A 538 29.10 -26.16 2.87
C THR A 538 27.81 -25.45 2.51
N ALA A 539 27.83 -24.41 1.68
CA ALA A 539 26.60 -23.74 1.24
C ALA A 539 26.59 -23.53 -0.28
N ALA A 540 25.41 -23.63 -0.87
CA ALA A 540 25.18 -23.32 -2.28
C ALA A 540 23.74 -22.89 -2.48
N ASP A 541 23.52 -22.09 -3.53
CA ASP A 541 22.18 -21.91 -4.07
C ASP A 541 21.81 -23.12 -4.94
N ILE A 542 20.57 -23.55 -4.78
CA ILE A 542 19.93 -24.57 -5.58
C ILE A 542 19.11 -23.84 -6.63
N GLY A 543 19.19 -24.29 -7.88
CA GLY A 543 18.44 -23.67 -8.97
C GLY A 543 18.87 -22.23 -9.24
N GLU A 544 18.03 -21.50 -9.97
CA GLU A 544 18.23 -20.09 -10.26
C GLU A 544 17.54 -19.26 -9.19
N VAL A 545 18.32 -18.50 -8.43
CA VAL A 545 17.81 -17.60 -7.39
C VAL A 545 17.99 -16.14 -7.85
N PRO A 546 16.99 -15.27 -7.64
CA PRO A 546 17.09 -13.87 -8.08
C PRO A 546 18.12 -13.07 -7.27
N ILE A 547 18.32 -13.42 -6.00
CA ILE A 547 19.33 -12.84 -5.12
C ILE A 547 20.20 -13.99 -4.57
N PRO A 548 21.53 -13.96 -4.79
CA PRO A 548 22.42 -14.99 -4.26
C PRO A 548 22.26 -15.18 -2.74
N GLY A 549 22.17 -16.43 -2.32
CA GLY A 549 22.04 -16.77 -0.91
C GLY A 549 23.35 -16.62 -0.15
N SER A 550 23.25 -16.59 1.18
CA SER A 550 24.44 -16.50 2.03
C SER A 550 24.30 -17.27 3.33
N THR A 551 25.43 -17.77 3.82
CA THR A 551 25.55 -18.44 5.13
C THR A 551 26.64 -17.76 5.95
N GLY A 552 26.29 -17.32 7.16
CA GLY A 552 27.20 -16.77 8.16
C GLY A 552 27.16 -17.57 9.45
N LEU A 553 28.29 -17.65 10.17
CA LEU A 553 28.36 -18.22 11.52
C LEU A 553 28.91 -17.18 12.50
N LYS A 554 28.16 -16.92 13.57
CA LYS A 554 28.57 -16.07 14.69
C LYS A 554 28.09 -16.69 15.99
N ASP A 555 29.00 -16.88 16.95
CA ASP A 555 28.69 -17.35 18.31
C ASP A 555 27.82 -18.62 18.37
N GLY A 556 28.04 -19.55 17.43
CA GLY A 556 27.30 -20.81 17.34
C GLY A 556 25.94 -20.72 16.64
N VAL A 557 25.57 -19.55 16.15
CA VAL A 557 24.33 -19.29 15.38
C VAL A 557 24.67 -19.17 13.89
N LEU A 558 24.01 -20.01 13.08
CA LEU A 558 24.05 -19.97 11.62
C LEU A 558 22.96 -19.03 11.11
N THR A 559 23.34 -17.98 10.40
CA THR A 559 22.43 -17.10 9.67
C THR A 559 22.43 -17.51 8.22
N LEU A 560 21.29 -17.99 7.73
CA LEU A 560 21.07 -18.27 6.32
C LEU A 560 20.19 -17.17 5.73
N LYS A 561 20.52 -16.75 4.50
CA LYS A 561 19.67 -15.89 3.70
C LYS A 561 19.46 -16.50 2.33
N GLY A 562 18.24 -16.44 1.82
CA GLY A 562 17.90 -17.04 0.54
C GLY A 562 16.71 -16.38 -0.12
N SER A 563 16.73 -16.38 -1.45
CA SER A 563 15.60 -16.05 -2.30
C SER A 563 15.13 -17.32 -3.04
N GLY A 564 14.28 -17.18 -4.06
CA GLY A 564 13.73 -18.31 -4.80
C GLY A 564 12.53 -18.95 -4.10
N LYS A 565 12.14 -20.14 -4.56
CA LYS A 565 10.98 -20.89 -4.08
C LYS A 565 11.26 -22.39 -4.00
N ILE A 566 11.26 -22.96 -2.78
CA ILE A 566 11.38 -24.42 -2.52
C ILE A 566 10.17 -25.16 -3.07
N ALA A 567 8.97 -24.61 -2.87
CA ALA A 567 7.70 -25.21 -3.30
C ALA A 567 7.35 -24.93 -4.78
N GLY A 568 8.35 -24.71 -5.64
CA GLY A 568 8.17 -24.37 -7.06
C GLY A 568 8.19 -25.59 -8.00
N TRP A 569 7.80 -25.39 -9.27
CA TRP A 569 7.99 -26.39 -10.34
C TRP A 569 9.46 -26.68 -10.64
N LYS A 570 10.33 -25.72 -10.30
CA LYS A 570 11.78 -25.84 -10.20
C LYS A 570 12.14 -25.23 -8.86
N ASP A 571 12.55 -26.07 -7.91
CA ASP A 571 12.99 -25.56 -6.62
C ASP A 571 14.21 -24.64 -6.79
N SER A 572 14.19 -23.53 -6.07
CA SER A 572 15.28 -22.57 -6.03
C SER A 572 15.39 -22.00 -4.62
N PHE A 573 16.58 -22.06 -4.00
CA PHE A 573 16.76 -21.63 -2.60
C PHE A 573 18.22 -21.68 -2.15
N HIS A 574 18.50 -21.15 -0.96
CA HIS A 574 19.82 -21.28 -0.34
C HIS A 574 19.90 -22.51 0.59
N PHE A 575 20.94 -23.33 0.43
CA PHE A 575 21.11 -24.58 1.19
C PHE A 575 22.49 -24.68 1.83
N ALA A 576 22.54 -24.74 3.16
CA ALA A 576 23.75 -25.04 3.93
C ALA A 576 23.74 -26.51 4.40
N TYR A 577 24.70 -27.31 3.94
CA TYR A 577 24.61 -28.77 3.97
C TYR A 577 25.91 -29.49 4.33
N GLN A 578 25.74 -30.78 4.67
CA GLN A 578 26.79 -31.78 4.76
C GLN A 578 26.46 -32.95 3.83
N ALA A 579 27.47 -33.51 3.17
CA ALA A 579 27.31 -34.75 2.43
C ALA A 579 27.30 -35.94 3.41
N VAL A 580 26.24 -36.74 3.34
CA VAL A 580 26.02 -37.93 4.17
C VAL A 580 25.71 -39.12 3.25
N GLY A 581 25.75 -40.33 3.80
CA GLY A 581 25.41 -41.53 3.05
C GLY A 581 25.19 -42.68 4.00
N PHE A 582 24.33 -43.61 3.59
CA PHE A 582 24.12 -44.84 4.33
C PHE A 582 25.20 -45.85 3.97
N SER A 583 25.90 -46.37 4.97
CA SER A 583 26.92 -47.40 4.78
C SER A 583 26.31 -48.80 4.76
N LYS A 584 25.12 -48.97 5.37
CA LYS A 584 24.37 -50.22 5.46
C LYS A 584 22.85 -49.97 5.42
N LYS A 585 22.08 -51.00 5.05
CA LYS A 585 20.60 -50.97 5.11
C LYS A 585 20.12 -50.90 6.57
N GLY A 586 19.01 -50.20 6.81
CA GLY A 586 18.44 -50.03 8.15
C GLY A 586 19.15 -48.98 9.01
N GLU A 587 20.12 -48.25 8.46
CA GLU A 587 20.69 -47.09 9.13
C GLU A 587 19.66 -45.96 9.26
N VAL A 588 19.80 -45.21 10.35
CA VAL A 588 18.94 -44.09 10.72
C VAL A 588 19.80 -42.86 10.76
N LEU A 589 19.48 -41.87 9.94
CA LEU A 589 20.06 -40.54 10.04
C LEU A 589 19.05 -39.63 10.73
N GLU A 590 19.52 -38.83 11.66
CA GLU A 590 18.72 -37.77 12.27
C GLU A 590 19.44 -36.43 12.10
N ILE A 591 18.72 -35.43 11.61
CA ILE A 591 19.12 -34.03 11.80
C ILE A 591 18.15 -33.37 12.78
N THR A 592 18.71 -32.70 13.78
CA THR A 592 17.97 -31.92 14.78
C THR A 592 18.59 -30.53 14.85
N GLY A 593 17.78 -29.49 14.95
CA GLY A 593 18.25 -28.11 15.06
C GLY A 593 17.18 -27.19 15.62
N ARG A 594 17.60 -26.09 16.24
CA ARG A 594 16.69 -25.04 16.69
C ARG A 594 16.67 -23.93 15.65
N LEU A 595 15.49 -23.68 15.07
CA LEU A 595 15.24 -22.45 14.30
C LEU A 595 14.98 -21.35 15.32
N ASP A 596 15.92 -20.42 15.42
CA ASP A 596 15.87 -19.32 16.38
C ASP A 596 14.93 -18.21 15.89
N SER A 597 14.96 -17.91 14.59
CA SER A 597 14.03 -16.96 13.95
C SER A 597 13.96 -17.15 12.43
N ILE A 598 12.88 -16.66 11.84
CA ILE A 598 12.70 -16.47 10.39
C ILE A 598 12.10 -15.07 10.17
N SER A 599 12.64 -14.30 9.25
CA SER A 599 12.11 -12.97 8.92
C SER A 599 10.76 -13.10 8.21
N LYS A 600 9.80 -12.23 8.55
CA LYS A 600 8.53 -12.06 7.83
C LYS A 600 8.74 -11.31 6.50
N ALA A 601 9.58 -11.83 5.61
CA ALA A 601 9.91 -11.19 4.33
C ALA A 601 8.74 -11.30 3.32
N HIS A 602 8.08 -12.45 3.28
CA HIS A 602 6.90 -12.69 2.45
C HIS A 602 6.09 -13.86 3.04
N VAL A 603 4.81 -13.93 2.71
CA VAL A 603 3.99 -15.09 3.05
C VAL A 603 4.49 -16.35 2.33
N GLU A 604 4.26 -17.47 2.98
CA GLU A 604 4.71 -18.82 2.65
C GLU A 604 6.23 -19.06 2.57
N ALA A 605 7.08 -18.04 2.69
CA ALA A 605 8.53 -18.22 2.79
C ALA A 605 8.88 -19.16 3.96
N VAL A 606 9.79 -20.10 3.72
CA VAL A 606 10.06 -21.22 4.64
C VAL A 606 11.54 -21.37 4.91
N ALA A 607 11.87 -21.69 6.16
CA ALA A 607 13.20 -22.09 6.58
C ALA A 607 13.13 -23.37 7.43
N GLY A 608 14.11 -24.27 7.29
CA GLY A 608 14.05 -25.54 8.00
C GLY A 608 15.20 -26.49 7.75
N LEU A 609 15.03 -27.72 8.26
CA LEU A 609 15.93 -28.84 8.05
C LEU A 609 15.50 -29.58 6.78
N MET A 610 16.46 -29.88 5.91
CA MET A 610 16.20 -30.59 4.67
C MET A 610 17.15 -31.78 4.50
N VAL A 611 16.60 -32.86 3.96
CA VAL A 611 17.36 -33.97 3.39
C VAL A 611 16.98 -34.10 1.92
N ARG A 612 17.97 -34.05 1.04
CA ARG A 612 17.78 -34.08 -0.42
C ARG A 612 18.78 -35.01 -1.10
N GLN A 613 18.35 -35.64 -2.18
CA GLN A 613 19.14 -36.65 -2.90
C GLN A 613 20.43 -36.07 -3.51
N ASP A 614 20.32 -34.91 -4.16
CA ASP A 614 21.42 -34.24 -4.86
C ASP A 614 21.15 -32.74 -4.99
N LEU A 615 22.15 -31.95 -5.40
CA LEU A 615 22.09 -30.49 -5.44
C LEU A 615 21.47 -29.91 -6.73
N THR A 616 20.95 -30.75 -7.62
CA THR A 616 20.27 -30.27 -8.84
C THR A 616 18.80 -29.96 -8.58
N PRO A 617 18.17 -29.05 -9.34
CA PRO A 617 16.78 -28.70 -9.10
C PRO A 617 15.81 -29.89 -9.22
N ASN A 618 14.79 -29.90 -8.37
CA ASN A 618 13.71 -30.87 -8.22
C ASN A 618 14.12 -32.28 -7.83
N SER A 619 15.35 -32.44 -7.36
CA SER A 619 15.79 -33.73 -6.84
C SER A 619 14.99 -34.14 -5.62
N PRO A 620 14.74 -35.44 -5.41
CA PRO A 620 13.90 -35.87 -4.32
C PRO A 620 14.38 -35.32 -2.97
N PHE A 621 13.45 -34.77 -2.18
CA PHE A 621 13.76 -34.18 -0.88
C PHE A 621 12.57 -34.25 0.08
N MET A 622 12.88 -34.13 1.37
CA MET A 622 11.93 -33.77 2.41
C MET A 622 12.51 -32.64 3.26
N LEU A 623 11.70 -31.63 3.55
CA LEU A 623 11.98 -30.51 4.43
C LEU A 623 11.00 -30.51 5.60
N ALA A 624 11.53 -30.37 6.82
CA ALA A 624 10.82 -30.00 8.02
C ALA A 624 11.17 -28.55 8.33
N GLY A 625 10.22 -27.62 8.20
CA GLY A 625 10.50 -26.20 8.36
C GLY A 625 9.36 -25.43 8.99
N ILE A 626 9.53 -24.11 9.04
CA ILE A 626 8.57 -23.15 9.56
C ILE A 626 8.51 -21.97 8.59
N GLY A 627 7.31 -21.44 8.39
CA GLY A 627 7.08 -20.25 7.56
C GLY A 627 5.81 -19.51 7.95
N TYR A 628 5.67 -18.27 7.51
CA TYR A 628 4.44 -17.50 7.73
C TYR A 628 3.39 -17.90 6.71
N SER A 629 2.26 -18.46 7.17
CA SER A 629 1.14 -18.78 6.29
C SER A 629 0.29 -17.54 6.03
N ALA A 630 -0.14 -17.33 4.78
CA ALA A 630 -1.24 -16.42 4.47
C ALA A 630 -2.55 -16.97 5.06
N SER A 631 -3.53 -16.11 5.33
CA SER A 631 -4.83 -16.54 5.85
C SER A 631 -5.74 -17.06 4.72
N GLY A 632 -6.39 -18.21 4.95
CA GLY A 632 -7.79 -18.40 4.54
C GLY A 632 -8.73 -17.82 5.60
N ASP A 633 -9.98 -18.30 5.70
CA ASP A 633 -10.98 -17.85 6.70
C ASP A 633 -10.52 -17.97 8.17
N ASP A 634 -9.41 -18.67 8.45
CA ASP A 634 -8.93 -19.07 9.78
C ASP A 634 -7.69 -18.29 10.31
N GLY A 635 -7.28 -17.19 9.66
CA GLY A 635 -6.22 -16.28 10.16
C GLY A 635 -4.78 -16.63 9.73
N ALA A 636 -3.93 -15.61 9.59
CA ALA A 636 -2.53 -15.76 9.19
C ALA A 636 -1.63 -16.00 10.41
N GLY A 637 -0.47 -16.61 10.19
CA GLY A 637 0.47 -16.82 11.28
C GLY A 637 1.61 -17.75 10.95
N MET A 638 2.57 -17.86 11.86
CA MET A 638 3.71 -18.75 11.70
C MET A 638 3.25 -20.21 11.87
N ARG A 639 3.60 -21.09 10.93
CA ARG A 639 3.22 -22.51 10.94
C ARG A 639 4.41 -23.37 10.55
N ALA A 640 4.49 -24.57 11.13
CA ALA A 640 5.39 -25.60 10.67
C ALA A 640 4.92 -26.19 9.32
N LYS A 641 5.89 -26.64 8.53
CA LYS A 641 5.68 -27.14 7.17
C LYS A 641 6.50 -28.39 6.93
N ALA A 642 5.88 -29.37 6.30
CA ALA A 642 6.54 -30.53 5.73
C ALA A 642 6.45 -30.44 4.20
N VAL A 643 7.53 -30.05 3.53
CA VAL A 643 7.58 -29.94 2.06
C VAL A 643 8.35 -31.11 1.49
N ARG A 644 7.85 -31.70 0.40
CA ARG A 644 8.49 -32.87 -0.21
C ARG A 644 8.38 -32.95 -1.72
N VAL A 645 9.35 -33.61 -2.33
CA VAL A 645 9.34 -34.00 -3.75
C VAL A 645 9.78 -35.45 -3.86
N ALA A 646 8.94 -36.30 -4.50
CA ALA A 646 9.21 -37.72 -4.65
C ALA A 646 9.87 -38.12 -5.98
N SER A 647 9.83 -37.26 -7.01
CA SER A 647 10.43 -37.51 -8.33
C SER A 647 10.57 -36.23 -9.18
N ASN A 648 11.62 -36.15 -10.01
CA ASN A 648 11.90 -35.03 -10.91
C ASN A 648 10.68 -34.71 -11.79
N GLY A 649 10.21 -33.46 -11.73
CA GLY A 649 9.12 -32.95 -12.58
C GLY A 649 7.71 -32.96 -11.95
N LYS A 650 7.57 -33.38 -10.69
CA LYS A 650 6.33 -33.16 -9.92
C LYS A 650 6.42 -31.87 -9.11
N GLN A 651 5.30 -31.19 -8.94
CA GLN A 651 5.20 -30.13 -7.94
C GLN A 651 5.46 -30.69 -6.52
N PRO A 652 6.15 -29.93 -5.66
CA PRO A 652 6.29 -30.28 -4.27
C PRO A 652 4.93 -30.39 -3.58
N SER A 653 4.74 -31.43 -2.75
CA SER A 653 3.60 -31.50 -1.84
C SER A 653 3.98 -30.85 -0.52
N VAL A 654 3.04 -30.07 0.03
CA VAL A 654 3.20 -29.39 1.32
C VAL A 654 2.14 -29.89 2.29
N GLY A 655 2.58 -30.35 3.46
CA GLY A 655 1.75 -30.47 4.66
C GLY A 655 2.01 -29.28 5.57
N ILE A 656 0.96 -28.73 6.17
CA ILE A 656 1.04 -27.59 7.09
C ILE A 656 0.59 -28.06 8.47
N TRP A 657 1.33 -27.66 9.50
CA TRP A 657 1.00 -27.93 10.89
C TRP A 657 1.24 -26.67 11.75
N PRO A 658 0.35 -26.31 12.67
CA PRO A 658 -0.88 -27.03 12.93
C PRO A 658 -1.89 -26.75 11.79
N ALA A 659 -2.90 -27.61 11.64
CA ALA A 659 -3.76 -27.62 10.47
C ALA A 659 -4.67 -26.37 10.44
N ALA A 660 -5.45 -26.23 9.36
CA ALA A 660 -6.47 -25.18 9.30
C ALA A 660 -7.42 -25.31 10.52
N GLY A 661 -7.69 -24.18 11.18
CA GLY A 661 -8.45 -24.12 12.44
C GLY A 661 -7.63 -24.25 13.74
N ASP A 662 -6.35 -24.63 13.66
CA ASP A 662 -5.47 -24.67 14.83
C ASP A 662 -4.70 -23.35 15.06
N ASP A 663 -4.32 -23.08 16.31
CA ASP A 663 -3.58 -21.88 16.74
C ASP A 663 -2.20 -21.78 16.08
N PRO A 664 -1.80 -20.62 15.53
CA PRO A 664 -0.47 -20.44 14.95
C PRO A 664 0.66 -20.52 16.00
N LEU A 665 1.87 -20.78 15.51
CA LEU A 665 3.08 -20.69 16.31
C LEU A 665 3.37 -19.23 16.68
N ASP A 666 3.96 -19.04 17.86
CA ASP A 666 4.36 -17.75 18.40
C ASP A 666 5.64 -17.26 17.69
N PRO A 667 5.59 -16.18 16.88
CA PRO A 667 6.74 -15.71 16.11
C PRO A 667 7.91 -15.23 16.96
N GLU A 668 7.69 -14.93 18.24
CA GLU A 668 8.73 -14.47 19.17
C GLU A 668 9.49 -15.62 19.85
N LYS A 669 9.09 -16.89 19.58
CA LYS A 669 9.70 -18.08 20.18
C LYS A 669 10.54 -18.87 19.19
N PRO A 670 11.68 -19.44 19.65
CA PRO A 670 12.42 -20.42 18.87
C PRO A 670 11.72 -21.77 18.88
N TYR A 671 11.92 -22.55 17.82
CA TYR A 671 11.34 -23.89 17.68
C TYR A 671 12.38 -24.92 17.28
N TRP A 672 12.24 -26.12 17.81
CA TRP A 672 13.07 -27.26 17.47
C TRP A 672 12.45 -28.05 16.33
N LEU A 673 13.28 -28.35 15.34
CA LEU A 673 12.94 -29.19 14.21
C LEU A 673 13.77 -30.47 14.29
N ARG A 674 13.17 -31.59 13.88
CA ARG A 674 13.86 -32.86 13.73
C ARG A 674 13.38 -33.56 12.47
N LEU A 675 14.30 -34.06 11.68
CA LEU A 675 14.02 -34.87 10.51
C LEU A 675 14.76 -36.20 10.63
N VAL A 676 14.00 -37.28 10.74
CA VAL A 676 14.50 -38.66 10.86
C VAL A 676 14.37 -39.32 9.49
N VAL A 677 15.44 -39.99 9.07
CA VAL A 677 15.56 -40.65 7.77
C VAL A 677 15.98 -42.09 7.97
N ARG A 678 15.20 -43.04 7.46
CA ARG A 678 15.50 -44.47 7.57
C ARG A 678 15.57 -45.13 6.20
N SER A 679 16.66 -45.84 5.93
CA SER A 679 16.77 -46.66 4.72
C SER A 679 15.95 -47.94 4.86
N LEU A 680 14.99 -48.18 3.95
CA LEU A 680 14.11 -49.35 3.96
C LEU A 680 14.57 -50.47 3.00
N ALA A 681 14.06 -51.68 3.24
CA ALA A 681 14.18 -52.78 2.29
C ALA A 681 13.35 -52.47 1.02
N GLY A 682 14.01 -52.35 -0.13
CA GLY A 682 13.37 -52.08 -1.42
C GLY A 682 13.87 -50.84 -2.17
N GLY A 683 14.71 -50.00 -1.55
CA GLY A 683 15.25 -48.77 -2.16
C GLY A 683 14.47 -47.50 -1.76
N ASP A 684 13.39 -47.65 -1.01
CA ASP A 684 12.67 -46.54 -0.38
C ASP A 684 13.44 -45.98 0.81
N THR A 685 13.24 -44.70 1.07
CA THR A 685 13.72 -44.01 2.27
C THR A 685 12.53 -43.37 2.97
N GLU A 686 12.37 -43.68 4.24
CA GLU A 686 11.30 -43.15 5.09
C GLU A 686 11.75 -41.85 5.76
N PHE A 687 10.87 -40.86 5.77
CA PHE A 687 11.08 -39.55 6.36
C PHE A 687 10.01 -39.26 7.41
N GLU A 688 10.44 -38.82 8.59
CA GLU A 688 9.57 -38.31 9.64
C GLU A 688 10.04 -36.92 10.07
N ALA A 689 9.17 -35.93 9.91
CA ALA A 689 9.39 -34.55 10.31
C ALA A 689 8.68 -34.26 11.64
N PHE A 690 9.39 -33.62 12.57
CA PHE A 690 8.87 -33.26 13.89
C PHE A 690 9.15 -31.81 14.26
N LEU A 691 8.26 -31.27 15.10
CA LEU A 691 8.37 -29.97 15.74
C LEU A 691 8.38 -30.14 17.27
N SER A 692 9.08 -29.26 17.98
CA SER A 692 8.99 -29.15 19.43
C SER A 692 9.21 -27.71 19.89
N SER A 693 8.43 -27.25 20.86
CA SER A 693 8.63 -25.94 21.52
C SER A 693 9.72 -25.96 22.59
N ASN A 694 10.12 -27.15 23.07
CA ASN A 694 10.99 -27.28 24.25
C ASN A 694 12.08 -28.36 24.13
N SER A 695 12.22 -29.01 22.97
CA SER A 695 13.10 -30.16 22.68
C SER A 695 12.79 -31.47 23.42
N LEU A 696 11.77 -31.50 24.28
CA LEU A 696 11.38 -32.67 25.07
C LEU A 696 10.17 -33.37 24.46
N ASN A 697 9.13 -32.61 24.11
CA ASN A 697 7.88 -33.12 23.54
C ASN A 697 7.87 -32.87 22.04
N TRP A 698 7.73 -33.92 21.23
CA TRP A 698 7.86 -33.84 19.78
C TRP A 698 6.56 -34.21 19.08
N ASP A 699 6.01 -33.28 18.32
CA ASP A 699 4.84 -33.48 17.48
C ASP A 699 5.29 -33.87 16.07
N ARG A 700 4.71 -34.92 15.50
CA ARG A 700 5.00 -35.32 14.11
C ARG A 700 4.19 -34.44 13.16
N ILE A 701 4.89 -33.64 12.37
CA ILE A 701 4.31 -32.68 11.42
C ILE A 701 4.31 -33.19 9.97
N GLY A 702 5.02 -34.29 9.69
CA GLY A 702 5.05 -34.88 8.35
C GLY A 702 5.62 -36.29 8.35
N TYR A 703 5.15 -37.09 7.39
CA TYR A 703 5.61 -38.44 7.10
C TYR A 703 5.58 -38.67 5.59
N GLU A 704 6.62 -39.26 5.02
CA GLU A 704 6.58 -39.77 3.64
C GLU A 704 7.60 -40.88 3.39
N ARG A 705 7.35 -41.71 2.37
CA ARG A 705 8.35 -42.58 1.74
C ARG A 705 8.76 -42.03 0.37
N ILE A 706 10.06 -41.76 0.23
CA ILE A 706 10.65 -41.21 -0.99
C ILE A 706 11.75 -42.16 -1.47
N VAL A 707 11.75 -42.48 -2.76
CA VAL A 707 12.81 -43.27 -3.38
C VAL A 707 14.06 -42.39 -3.54
N MET A 708 15.09 -42.65 -2.73
CA MET A 708 16.40 -42.00 -2.83
C MET A 708 17.38 -42.96 -3.51
N ARG A 709 17.72 -42.67 -4.78
CA ARG A 709 18.50 -43.59 -5.64
C ARG A 709 20.01 -43.53 -5.38
N ASN A 710 20.49 -42.49 -4.72
CA ASN A 710 21.91 -42.29 -4.45
C ASN A 710 22.30 -42.84 -3.08
N SER A 711 23.48 -43.47 -2.99
CA SER A 711 24.07 -43.91 -1.71
C SER A 711 24.63 -42.75 -0.88
N ARG A 712 24.83 -41.58 -1.51
CA ARG A 712 25.15 -40.31 -0.87
C ARG A 712 24.04 -39.31 -1.14
N PHE A 713 23.72 -38.53 -0.13
CA PHE A 713 22.70 -37.49 -0.17
C PHE A 713 23.14 -36.34 0.74
N TYR A 714 22.37 -35.26 0.77
CA TYR A 714 22.74 -34.03 1.45
C TYR A 714 21.73 -33.72 2.54
N VAL A 715 22.24 -33.37 3.72
CA VAL A 715 21.43 -32.99 4.88
C VAL A 715 21.86 -31.63 5.38
N GLY A 716 20.90 -30.78 5.74
CA GLY A 716 21.25 -29.42 6.12
C GLY A 716 20.07 -28.50 6.40
N LEU A 717 20.34 -27.21 6.28
CA LEU A 717 19.46 -26.09 6.55
C LEU A 717 19.11 -25.42 5.23
N ALA A 718 17.84 -25.14 4.99
CA ALA A 718 17.35 -24.47 3.79
C ALA A 718 16.54 -23.22 4.15
N VAL A 719 16.58 -22.22 3.27
CA VAL A 719 15.73 -21.02 3.34
C VAL A 719 15.40 -20.51 1.94
N ASP A 720 14.15 -20.10 1.72
CA ASP A 720 13.69 -19.48 0.47
C ASP A 720 12.97 -18.15 0.70
N GLY A 721 12.62 -17.47 -0.41
CA GLY A 721 11.82 -16.25 -0.41
C GLY A 721 10.34 -16.47 -0.72
N ASN A 722 9.92 -17.70 -1.05
CA ASN A 722 8.67 -17.98 -1.77
C ASN A 722 8.46 -17.02 -2.97
N GLN A 723 9.47 -16.90 -3.82
CA GLN A 723 9.48 -15.99 -4.97
C GLN A 723 8.21 -16.15 -5.85
N GLU A 724 7.48 -15.05 -6.04
CA GLU A 724 6.34 -14.97 -6.94
C GLU A 724 6.79 -14.64 -8.37
N GLN A 725 5.89 -14.80 -9.34
CA GLN A 725 6.14 -14.42 -10.75
C GLN A 725 5.97 -12.90 -10.96
N THR A 726 6.58 -12.11 -10.08
CA THR A 726 6.58 -10.65 -10.12
C THR A 726 8.01 -10.14 -10.31
N GLY A 727 8.18 -8.86 -10.63
CA GLY A 727 9.50 -8.22 -10.72
C GLY A 727 10.14 -7.90 -9.37
N VAL A 728 9.48 -8.25 -8.27
CA VAL A 728 9.94 -8.01 -6.90
C VAL A 728 10.62 -9.25 -6.36
N HIS A 729 11.92 -9.14 -6.06
CA HIS A 729 12.66 -10.22 -5.41
C HIS A 729 12.44 -10.22 -3.89
N ILE A 730 12.32 -11.41 -3.32
CA ILE A 730 12.16 -11.62 -1.89
C ILE A 730 13.39 -12.30 -1.30
N TYR A 731 13.93 -11.75 -0.21
CA TYR A 731 15.10 -12.28 0.49
C TYR A 731 14.81 -12.54 1.97
N THR A 732 14.67 -13.80 2.34
CA THR A 732 14.35 -14.23 3.70
C THR A 732 15.64 -14.49 4.47
N THR A 733 15.67 -14.07 5.73
CA THR A 733 16.73 -14.40 6.69
C THR A 733 16.19 -15.39 7.71
N ALA A 734 16.96 -16.44 8.00
CA ALA A 734 16.66 -17.42 9.04
C ALA A 734 17.91 -17.67 9.89
N THR A 735 17.72 -17.85 11.19
CA THR A 735 18.80 -18.15 12.13
C THR A 735 18.61 -19.50 12.80
N PHE A 736 19.69 -20.25 12.95
CA PHE A 736 19.67 -21.61 13.49
C PHE A 736 20.78 -21.80 14.53
N SER A 737 20.48 -22.51 15.59
CA SER A 737 21.45 -22.92 16.60
C SER A 737 21.30 -24.40 16.96
N LEU A 738 22.33 -24.92 17.62
CA LEU A 738 22.33 -26.29 18.17
C LEU A 738 22.06 -27.39 17.12
N VAL A 739 22.46 -27.14 15.87
CA VAL A 739 22.24 -28.06 14.75
C VAL A 739 23.19 -29.26 14.84
N LYS A 740 22.64 -30.47 14.83
CA LYS A 740 23.37 -31.73 14.93
C LYS A 740 22.89 -32.71 13.87
N VAL A 741 23.84 -33.46 13.31
CA VAL A 741 23.59 -34.58 12.41
C VAL A 741 24.09 -35.84 13.11
N ASN A 742 23.17 -36.73 13.48
CA ASN A 742 23.44 -38.00 14.16
C ASN A 742 23.27 -39.14 13.16
N ARG A 743 24.22 -40.09 13.15
CA ARG A 743 24.24 -41.27 12.27
C ARG A 743 24.24 -42.54 13.08
#